data_AF-A0A3R6GW42-F1
#
_entry.id   AF-A0A3R6GW42-F1
#
_cell.length_a   1.000
_cell.length_b   1.000
_cell.length_c   1.000
_cell.angle_alpha   90.00
_cell.angle_beta   90.00
_cell.angle_gamma   90.00
#
_symmetry.space_group_name_H-M   'P 1'
#
loop_
_entity.id
_entity.type
_entity.pdbx_description
1 polymer ?
#
loop_
_entity_poly.entity_id
_entity_poly.type
_entity_poly.pdbx_seq_one_letter_code
_entity_poly.pdbx_strand_id
1 'polypeptide(L)'
;MTNQPESSLMGQTGSKPTAQGQVESSINDTINFIMAKVAAGEIDAATATELIAAARKDYESNVPVTASAQQAVQPQQSANTYQANPQTAYAVPEMEPEQTPVDYGQFATPTNYPHTYDVEDSSDVDMDALSGIAGDMLDKQPRKKLSRKERKAKAKEMKKLQKETNAKLKANAKSNKSIQKQLKERDKELSKKNEFARYKRKTAKDVTSFIGYNRMYEDGICEVEEGMFSSCICFEDTSYHSVREDAQKAVFTSICRLYDQFGADTLVQFNIINTPLLKEQIGHRKFFNPSSQLNVNAANDAAVFNEILNEKMRQGVSNIRRKMYITFSVSAPTVDDAVPKLARIENQISQILTSIGSKSHVLDGAERLALLNSQLNPLKPFNFDYRRDISARMVQTTKDCIAPMTLDFKPEGLADCFKTGDMWGQVLVIKKLGSELTDQALSDITELPIPLNVTWFAQPMDKAAAVAFTRQRLAWIDKEIIEEQRSAVQKGYDFSILPQELKYSKEETEDVIDNLQNKNQRLYVFTGLFYTYAPTKKQLDNQVLSIISAARQNSIEVSTYEYRQRQGFNSILPLGHNHCEISRMSTTAEVSILMPFATMELDDKGGNYYGQNKHSSNLIFCNRKLLASPMGFVCGKTGSGKGMAVKTEMTGTILSNPTDEIYIIDRAGEYTGISSRYGGVTYNFAVDSDTYLNPFDTVSVESLSPDAQLAFKIDAMLAQAGA
;
A
#
# COMPACT_ATOMS: atom_id res chain seq x y z
N MET A 1 70.35 -24.68 25.76
CA MET A 1 71.71 -24.10 25.70
C MET A 1 71.63 -22.76 24.99
N THR A 2 71.71 -21.68 25.78
CA THR A 2 72.48 -20.43 25.53
C THR A 2 72.87 -20.07 24.08
N ASN A 3 72.32 -18.97 23.52
CA ASN A 3 72.94 -17.62 23.51
C ASN A 3 72.35 -16.71 22.40
N GLN A 4 71.87 -15.52 22.81
CA GLN A 4 71.90 -14.24 22.07
C GLN A 4 73.35 -13.65 22.11
N PRO A 5 73.77 -12.50 21.48
CA PRO A 5 72.97 -11.29 21.12
C PRO A 5 73.44 -10.38 19.93
N GLU A 6 72.66 -9.28 19.71
CA GLU A 6 73.03 -7.90 19.26
C GLU A 6 73.41 -7.61 17.79
N SER A 7 73.16 -6.46 17.15
CA SER A 7 72.33 -5.23 17.31
C SER A 7 72.53 -4.37 16.04
N SER A 8 71.59 -3.59 15.49
CA SER A 8 71.37 -2.14 15.69
C SER A 8 70.45 -1.60 14.55
N LEU A 9 69.30 -0.95 14.83
CA LEU A 9 68.99 0.52 14.82
C LEU A 9 69.17 1.19 13.43
N MET A 10 68.28 2.02 12.82
CA MET A 10 67.15 2.89 13.23
C MET A 10 66.29 3.24 11.99
N GLY A 11 65.02 3.65 12.20
CA GLY A 11 64.24 4.42 11.21
C GLY A 11 62.72 4.38 11.38
N GLN A 12 62.19 5.06 12.40
CA GLN A 12 60.75 5.29 12.57
C GLN A 12 60.28 6.55 11.81
N THR A 13 59.14 6.46 11.12
CA THR A 13 58.13 7.52 11.03
C THR A 13 56.76 6.87 11.14
N GLY A 14 56.01 7.17 12.20
CA GLY A 14 54.73 6.54 12.52
C GLY A 14 53.55 7.50 12.46
N SER A 15 52.35 6.91 12.36
CA SER A 15 51.11 7.45 12.92
C SER A 15 50.70 6.52 14.07
N LYS A 16 50.76 7.01 15.32
CA LYS A 16 50.35 6.24 16.50
C LYS A 16 48.82 6.23 16.62
N PRO A 17 48.19 5.07 16.94
CA PRO A 17 46.80 5.05 17.37
C PRO A 17 46.67 5.69 18.76
N THR A 18 45.58 6.41 18.99
CA THR A 18 45.24 6.99 20.29
C THR A 18 44.92 5.89 21.31
N ALA A 19 45.29 6.11 22.58
CA ALA A 19 45.18 5.13 23.66
C ALA A 19 43.74 4.63 23.90
N GLN A 20 42.70 5.40 23.56
CA GLN A 20 41.30 4.94 23.63
C GLN A 20 40.98 3.84 22.61
N GLY A 21 41.53 3.92 21.39
CA GLY A 21 41.24 2.97 20.31
C GLY A 21 41.87 1.58 20.51
N GLN A 22 43.02 1.50 21.20
CA GLN A 22 43.63 0.20 21.55
C GLN A 22 42.93 -0.49 22.74
N VAL A 23 42.25 0.27 23.61
CA VAL A 23 41.56 -0.29 24.79
C VAL A 23 40.12 -0.73 24.44
N GLU A 24 39.43 0.00 23.56
CA GLU A 24 38.09 -0.41 23.08
C GLU A 24 38.13 -1.68 22.23
N SER A 25 39.19 -1.91 21.45
CA SER A 25 39.34 -3.18 20.72
C SER A 25 39.47 -4.37 21.68
N SER A 26 40.21 -4.20 22.79
CA SER A 26 40.46 -5.26 23.78
C SER A 26 39.20 -5.76 24.48
N ILE A 27 38.19 -4.92 24.70
CA ILE A 27 36.93 -5.32 25.34
C ILE A 27 36.00 -6.01 24.36
N ASN A 28 35.93 -5.51 23.13
CA ASN A 28 35.14 -6.16 22.10
C ASN A 28 35.68 -7.56 21.79
N ASP A 29 37.01 -7.75 21.80
CA ASP A 29 37.63 -9.07 21.68
C ASP A 29 37.29 -9.99 22.86
N THR A 30 37.26 -9.46 24.08
CA THR A 30 36.89 -10.22 25.29
C THR A 30 35.40 -10.63 25.27
N ILE A 31 34.52 -9.72 24.85
CA ILE A 31 33.08 -10.01 24.71
C ILE A 31 32.85 -11.06 23.61
N ASN A 32 33.54 -10.93 22.47
CA ASN A 32 33.44 -11.92 21.39
C ASN A 32 33.91 -13.31 21.83
N PHE A 33 34.97 -13.40 22.65
CA PHE A 33 35.43 -14.66 23.23
C PHE A 33 34.39 -15.28 24.19
N ILE A 34 33.75 -14.47 25.05
CA ILE A 34 32.69 -14.96 25.95
C ILE A 34 31.48 -15.46 25.15
N MET A 35 31.06 -14.72 24.11
CA MET A 35 29.94 -15.11 23.25
C MET A 35 30.25 -16.39 22.45
N ALA A 36 31.50 -16.60 22.04
CA ALA A 36 31.92 -17.84 21.40
C ALA A 36 31.81 -19.05 22.35
N LYS A 37 32.09 -18.88 23.66
CA LYS A 37 31.91 -19.95 24.65
C LYS A 37 30.44 -20.24 24.97
N VAL A 38 29.56 -19.24 24.90
CA VAL A 38 28.10 -19.45 24.97
C VAL A 38 27.62 -20.25 23.76
N ALA A 39 28.07 -19.90 22.56
CA ALA A 39 27.72 -20.62 21.33
C ALA A 39 28.23 -22.07 21.34
N ALA A 40 29.37 -22.34 21.99
CA ALA A 40 29.90 -23.68 22.22
C ALA A 40 29.21 -24.45 23.36
N GLY A 41 28.28 -23.82 24.10
CA GLY A 41 27.57 -24.43 25.23
C GLY A 41 28.42 -24.64 26.48
N GLU A 42 29.60 -24.03 26.56
CA GLU A 42 30.54 -24.18 27.68
C GLU A 42 30.14 -23.34 28.90
N ILE A 43 29.38 -22.27 28.69
CA ILE A 43 28.83 -21.40 29.74
C ILE A 43 27.40 -20.98 29.37
N ASP A 44 26.54 -20.79 30.38
CA ASP A 44 25.17 -20.36 30.16
C ASP A 44 25.06 -18.83 29.98
N ALA A 45 23.91 -18.40 29.45
CA ALA A 45 23.67 -16.99 29.12
C ALA A 45 23.65 -16.06 30.36
N ALA A 46 23.28 -16.58 31.53
CA ALA A 46 23.27 -15.80 32.76
C ALA A 46 24.70 -15.50 33.23
N THR A 47 25.55 -16.52 33.22
CA THR A 47 26.99 -16.43 33.57
C THR A 47 27.73 -15.54 32.57
N ALA A 48 27.42 -15.63 31.28
CA ALA A 48 27.99 -14.76 30.25
C ALA A 48 27.62 -13.29 30.46
N THR A 49 26.38 -13.01 30.88
CA THR A 49 25.92 -11.64 31.17
C THR A 49 26.69 -11.03 32.34
N GLU A 50 26.94 -11.81 33.40
CA GLU A 50 27.74 -11.37 34.55
C GLU A 50 29.21 -11.11 34.19
N LEU A 51 29.82 -11.99 33.38
CA LEU A 51 31.21 -11.83 32.93
C LEU A 51 31.39 -10.61 32.01
N ILE A 52 30.43 -10.34 31.12
CA ILE A 52 30.44 -9.16 30.25
C ILE A 52 30.26 -7.88 31.09
N ALA A 53 29.38 -7.90 32.10
CA ALA A 53 29.19 -6.77 33.00
C ALA A 53 30.46 -6.49 33.84
N ALA A 54 31.17 -7.53 34.29
CA ALA A 54 32.44 -7.39 35.00
C ALA A 54 33.53 -6.79 34.09
N ALA A 55 33.67 -7.27 32.85
CA ALA A 55 34.65 -6.76 31.88
C ALA A 55 34.41 -5.28 31.52
N ARG A 56 33.15 -4.84 31.46
CA ARG A 56 32.80 -3.42 31.25
C ARG A 56 33.09 -2.55 32.46
N LYS A 57 32.98 -3.09 33.67
CA LYS A 57 33.27 -2.35 34.91
C LYS A 57 34.78 -2.13 35.12
N ASP A 58 35.60 -3.09 34.69
CA ASP A 58 37.06 -2.96 34.67
C ASP A 58 37.55 -1.97 33.58
N TYR A 59 36.76 -1.74 32.53
CA TYR A 59 37.02 -0.69 31.53
C TYR A 59 36.83 0.72 32.09
N GLU A 60 35.68 0.96 32.72
CA GLU A 60 35.28 2.28 33.22
C GLU A 60 36.19 2.78 34.35
N SER A 61 36.87 1.87 35.06
CA SER A 61 37.78 2.20 36.16
C SER A 61 39.20 2.60 35.73
N ASN A 62 39.56 2.49 34.43
CA ASN A 62 40.95 2.63 33.95
C ASN A 62 41.22 3.78 32.94
N VAL A 63 40.33 4.76 32.76
CA VAL A 63 40.55 5.89 31.83
C VAL A 63 41.03 7.15 32.55
N PRO A 64 42.20 7.76 32.20
CA PRO A 64 42.68 8.99 32.83
C PRO A 64 42.18 10.26 32.12
N VAL A 65 41.81 11.30 32.91
CA VAL A 65 41.29 12.59 32.44
C VAL A 65 42.41 13.59 32.17
N THR A 66 42.47 14.22 30.99
CA THR A 66 43.22 15.49 30.78
C THR A 66 42.54 16.45 29.78
N ALA A 67 42.78 17.74 30.02
CA ALA A 67 42.01 18.91 29.60
C ALA A 67 42.44 19.57 28.27
N SER A 68 41.58 20.48 27.81
CA SER A 68 41.54 21.27 26.57
C SER A 68 42.67 22.30 26.37
N ALA A 69 43.11 22.50 25.11
CA ALA A 69 43.72 23.74 24.61
C ALA A 69 43.66 23.86 23.07
N GLN A 70 43.32 25.06 22.59
CA GLN A 70 43.22 25.52 21.20
C GLN A 70 44.62 25.85 20.62
N GLN A 71 44.84 25.64 19.30
CA GLN A 71 45.63 26.56 18.45
C GLN A 71 45.50 26.27 16.95
N ALA A 72 45.58 27.35 16.16
CA ALA A 72 45.24 27.49 14.74
C ALA A 72 46.45 27.34 13.79
N VAL A 73 46.22 26.95 12.52
CA VAL A 73 47.15 27.20 11.38
C VAL A 73 46.36 27.38 10.05
N GLN A 74 46.78 28.38 9.27
CA GLN A 74 46.28 28.81 7.94
C GLN A 74 46.67 27.87 6.77
N PRO A 75 45.99 27.94 5.61
CA PRO A 75 46.35 27.17 4.41
C PRO A 75 47.27 27.95 3.44
N GLN A 76 48.25 27.27 2.87
CA GLN A 76 49.07 27.73 1.74
C GLN A 76 48.65 27.04 0.43
N GLN A 77 48.49 27.87 -0.61
CA GLN A 77 48.28 27.50 -2.01
C GLN A 77 49.59 27.06 -2.68
N SER A 78 49.48 26.16 -3.67
CA SER A 78 50.43 26.10 -4.80
C SER A 78 49.68 25.70 -6.07
N ALA A 79 49.89 26.51 -7.11
CA ALA A 79 49.28 26.45 -8.44
C ALA A 79 50.07 25.55 -9.41
N ASN A 80 49.43 25.06 -10.49
CA ASN A 80 49.65 25.60 -11.85
C ASN A 80 48.91 24.83 -12.97
N THR A 81 48.12 25.62 -13.73
CA THR A 81 47.92 25.73 -15.19
C THR A 81 47.95 24.52 -16.14
N TYR A 82 46.90 24.39 -16.99
CA TYR A 82 46.95 24.70 -18.45
C TYR A 82 45.53 25.01 -19.00
N GLN A 83 45.46 25.93 -19.96
CA GLN A 83 44.26 26.60 -20.50
C GLN A 83 43.68 25.96 -21.77
N ALA A 84 42.34 25.97 -21.86
CA ALA A 84 41.43 26.33 -22.99
C ALA A 84 41.56 25.64 -24.37
N ASN A 85 40.51 25.33 -25.15
CA ASN A 85 39.24 26.06 -25.41
C ASN A 85 38.23 25.18 -26.24
N PRO A 86 37.07 25.65 -26.77
CA PRO A 86 35.73 25.31 -26.28
C PRO A 86 34.74 24.77 -27.36
N GLN A 87 33.55 24.29 -26.97
CA GLN A 87 32.27 24.64 -27.64
C GLN A 87 31.02 24.08 -26.92
N THR A 88 30.25 25.02 -26.35
CA THR A 88 28.78 25.10 -26.26
C THR A 88 27.96 23.93 -25.69
N ALA A 89 27.54 24.08 -24.42
CA ALA A 89 26.26 23.58 -23.94
C ALA A 89 25.65 24.56 -22.94
N TYR A 90 24.32 24.71 -23.02
CA TYR A 90 23.49 25.73 -22.41
C TYR A 90 23.35 25.58 -20.87
N ALA A 91 23.19 26.72 -20.21
CA ALA A 91 23.05 26.88 -18.77
C ALA A 91 21.73 26.30 -18.20
N VAL A 92 21.83 25.70 -17.01
CA VAL A 92 20.73 25.50 -16.04
C VAL A 92 21.23 26.00 -14.68
N PRO A 93 20.46 26.77 -13.89
CA PRO A 93 20.95 27.38 -12.64
C PRO A 93 21.08 26.37 -11.49
N GLU A 94 22.15 26.53 -10.72
CA GLU A 94 22.41 25.89 -9.43
C GLU A 94 21.41 26.36 -8.35
N MET A 95 20.87 25.42 -7.58
CA MET A 95 20.40 25.65 -6.21
C MET A 95 21.21 24.75 -5.27
N GLU A 96 21.73 25.36 -4.20
CA GLU A 96 22.60 24.78 -3.19
C GLU A 96 21.96 23.62 -2.40
N PRO A 97 22.75 22.61 -1.97
CA PRO A 97 22.33 21.64 -0.97
C PRO A 97 22.93 21.98 0.42
N GLU A 98 22.06 22.22 1.41
CA GLU A 98 22.44 22.15 2.83
C GLU A 98 22.22 20.73 3.38
N GLN A 99 23.32 20.10 3.82
CA GLN A 99 23.57 19.52 5.16
C GLN A 99 22.44 18.70 5.83
N THR A 100 22.58 17.51 6.42
CA THR A 100 23.67 16.57 6.80
C THR A 100 22.99 15.22 7.16
N PRO A 101 23.72 14.08 7.17
CA PRO A 101 23.17 12.76 7.46
C PRO A 101 23.15 12.44 8.96
N VAL A 102 22.07 11.82 9.46
CA VAL A 102 22.02 11.24 10.81
C VAL A 102 22.03 9.71 10.70
N ASP A 103 22.96 9.16 11.45
CA ASP A 103 23.41 7.78 11.59
C ASP A 103 22.33 6.87 12.23
N TYR A 104 22.24 5.62 11.75
CA TYR A 104 21.33 4.58 12.26
C TYR A 104 22.14 3.48 12.94
N GLY A 105 22.00 3.34 14.26
CA GLY A 105 22.66 2.31 15.04
C GLY A 105 21.91 1.84 16.30
N GLN A 106 21.28 0.66 16.16
CA GLN A 106 21.15 -0.46 17.11
C GLN A 106 20.26 -0.40 18.39
N PHE A 107 19.16 -1.19 18.29
CA PHE A 107 18.58 -2.21 19.18
C PHE A 107 18.49 -2.04 20.72
N ALA A 108 17.28 -2.28 21.24
CA ALA A 108 17.06 -2.98 22.51
C ALA A 108 15.72 -3.75 22.52
N THR A 109 15.74 -4.93 23.15
CA THR A 109 14.70 -5.97 23.23
C THR A 109 13.82 -5.81 24.51
N PRO A 110 12.98 -6.78 24.92
CA PRO A 110 11.57 -6.55 25.28
C PRO A 110 11.37 -6.36 26.79
N THR A 111 10.57 -5.38 27.19
CA THR A 111 10.11 -5.24 28.59
C THR A 111 8.59 -5.19 28.69
N ASN A 112 8.07 -6.12 29.48
CA ASN A 112 6.73 -6.13 30.06
C ASN A 112 6.45 -4.82 30.79
N TYR A 113 5.35 -4.13 30.46
CA TYR A 113 4.58 -3.35 31.42
C TYR A 113 3.07 -3.44 31.12
N PRO A 114 2.23 -3.42 32.17
CA PRO A 114 0.78 -3.51 32.06
C PRO A 114 0.19 -2.10 31.87
N HIS A 115 -0.68 -1.92 30.88
CA HIS A 115 -1.44 -0.68 30.74
C HIS A 115 -2.93 -0.97 30.56
N THR A 116 -3.64 -0.75 31.66
CA THR A 116 -5.04 -0.32 31.71
C THR A 116 -5.21 0.95 30.87
N TYR A 117 -6.04 0.91 29.84
CA TYR A 117 -6.50 2.11 29.14
C TYR A 117 -7.80 2.58 29.79
N ASP A 118 -7.70 3.61 30.62
CA ASP A 118 -8.82 4.52 30.86
C ASP A 118 -8.99 5.40 29.61
N VAL A 119 -10.25 5.52 29.20
CA VAL A 119 -10.73 6.30 28.07
C VAL A 119 -10.59 7.79 28.40
N GLU A 120 -9.75 8.53 27.67
CA GLU A 120 -9.76 10.00 27.70
C GLU A 120 -10.97 10.52 26.90
N ASP A 121 -11.99 10.90 27.66
CA ASP A 121 -13.08 11.77 27.25
C ASP A 121 -12.52 13.17 27.00
N SER A 122 -12.74 13.72 25.80
CA SER A 122 -12.27 15.04 25.43
C SER A 122 -13.05 16.12 26.22
N SER A 123 -12.45 16.59 27.30
CA SER A 123 -12.72 17.93 27.81
C SER A 123 -11.38 18.57 28.14
N ASP A 124 -10.89 19.42 27.24
CA ASP A 124 -9.77 20.31 27.50
C ASP A 124 -10.13 21.23 28.67
N VAL A 125 -9.79 20.79 29.87
CA VAL A 125 -9.58 21.66 31.02
C VAL A 125 -8.08 21.85 31.08
N ASP A 126 -7.65 23.07 30.79
CA ASP A 126 -6.28 23.54 30.82
C ASP A 126 -5.61 23.20 32.17
N MET A 127 -4.90 22.07 32.23
CA MET A 127 -4.30 21.53 33.47
C MET A 127 -3.15 22.42 33.99
N ASP A 128 -2.57 23.27 33.14
CA ASP A 128 -1.59 24.28 33.54
C ASP A 128 -2.23 25.44 34.32
N ALA A 129 -3.52 25.71 34.13
CA ALA A 129 -4.26 26.69 34.93
C ALA A 129 -4.66 26.14 36.32
N LEU A 130 -4.64 24.82 36.51
CA LEU A 130 -4.93 24.15 37.79
C LEU A 130 -3.67 23.75 38.57
N SER A 131 -2.53 23.54 37.90
CA SER A 131 -1.24 23.27 38.55
C SER A 131 -0.70 24.50 39.31
N GLY A 132 -1.00 25.71 38.83
CA GLY A 132 -0.65 26.96 39.51
C GLY A 132 -1.42 27.27 40.81
N ILE A 133 -2.50 26.54 41.11
CA ILE A 133 -3.32 26.77 42.32
C ILE A 133 -2.97 25.77 43.44
N ALA A 134 -2.31 24.65 43.13
CA ALA A 134 -1.90 23.63 44.09
C ALA A 134 -0.43 23.78 44.57
N GLY A 135 0.42 24.46 43.81
CA GLY A 135 1.85 24.67 44.14
C GLY A 135 2.14 25.65 45.28
N ASP A 136 1.18 26.48 45.67
CA ASP A 136 1.39 27.59 46.62
C ASP A 136 1.06 27.25 48.10
N MET A 137 0.85 25.97 48.41
CA MET A 137 0.55 25.49 49.78
C MET A 137 1.74 24.84 50.51
N LEU A 138 2.91 24.76 49.89
CA LEU A 138 4.12 24.19 50.47
C LEU A 138 5.27 25.21 50.46
N ASP A 139 5.08 26.33 51.16
CA ASP A 139 6.20 27.20 51.52
C ASP A 139 6.25 27.42 53.04
N LYS A 140 7.33 26.96 53.66
CA LYS A 140 7.62 27.06 55.09
C LYS A 140 8.24 28.42 55.37
N GLN A 141 7.43 29.47 55.39
CA GLN A 141 7.80 30.77 55.95
C GLN A 141 6.73 31.30 56.94
N PRO A 142 7.14 32.03 58.00
CA PRO A 142 6.23 32.42 59.07
C PRO A 142 5.20 33.44 58.56
N ARG A 143 3.93 33.01 58.48
CA ARG A 143 2.80 33.86 58.08
C ARG A 143 2.62 35.04 59.05
N LYS A 144 2.90 36.27 58.58
CA LYS A 144 2.34 37.49 59.18
C LYS A 144 0.81 37.35 59.18
N LYS A 145 0.17 37.45 60.36
CA LYS A 145 -1.29 37.38 60.51
C LYS A 145 -1.95 38.53 59.75
N LEU A 146 -2.45 38.24 58.55
CA LEU A 146 -3.32 39.14 57.77
C LEU A 146 -4.49 39.61 58.65
N SER A 147 -4.76 40.91 58.62
CA SER A 147 -5.84 41.55 59.36
C SER A 147 -7.20 40.98 58.96
N ARG A 148 -8.17 40.96 59.89
CA ARG A 148 -9.56 40.52 59.65
C ARG A 148 -10.21 41.25 58.46
N LYS A 149 -9.74 42.47 58.15
CA LYS A 149 -10.19 43.29 57.01
C LYS A 149 -9.63 42.80 55.67
N GLU A 150 -8.36 42.37 55.64
CA GLU A 150 -7.67 41.87 54.44
C GLU A 150 -8.15 40.47 54.04
N ARG A 151 -8.40 39.59 55.02
CA ARG A 151 -9.02 38.26 54.75
C ARG A 151 -10.42 38.40 54.16
N LYS A 152 -11.20 39.38 54.62
CA LYS A 152 -12.55 39.63 54.10
C LYS A 152 -12.52 40.24 52.70
N ALA A 153 -11.52 41.06 52.38
CA ALA A 153 -11.30 41.61 51.05
C ALA A 153 -10.89 40.52 50.05
N LYS A 154 -9.86 39.71 50.35
CA LYS A 154 -9.45 38.59 49.49
C LYS A 154 -10.55 37.54 49.30
N ALA A 155 -11.34 37.24 50.34
CA ALA A 155 -12.48 36.34 50.20
C ALA A 155 -13.59 36.91 49.30
N LYS A 156 -13.82 38.23 49.33
CA LYS A 156 -14.79 38.91 48.46
C LYS A 156 -14.30 38.96 47.01
N GLU A 157 -13.00 39.15 46.81
CA GLU A 157 -12.34 39.16 45.51
C GLU A 157 -12.35 37.76 44.87
N MET A 158 -11.97 36.72 45.61
CA MET A 158 -12.08 35.31 45.17
C MET A 158 -13.52 34.93 44.82
N LYS A 159 -14.50 35.37 45.61
CA LYS A 159 -15.93 35.10 45.33
C LYS A 159 -16.43 35.86 44.11
N LYS A 160 -15.84 37.01 43.79
CA LYS A 160 -16.13 37.79 42.57
C LYS A 160 -15.51 37.11 41.35
N LEU A 161 -14.24 36.71 41.44
CA LEU A 161 -13.52 35.97 40.41
C LEU A 161 -14.26 34.67 40.07
N GLN A 162 -14.60 33.87 41.09
CA GLN A 162 -15.32 32.60 40.91
C GLN A 162 -16.72 32.78 40.30
N LYS A 163 -17.37 33.92 40.54
CA LYS A 163 -18.66 34.27 39.92
C LYS A 163 -18.48 34.69 38.46
N GLU A 164 -17.40 35.39 38.13
CA GLU A 164 -17.03 35.77 36.76
C GLU A 164 -16.60 34.54 35.94
N THR A 165 -15.82 33.61 36.51
CA THR A 165 -15.45 32.35 35.83
C THR A 165 -16.68 31.47 35.58
N ASN A 166 -17.58 31.33 36.56
CA ASN A 166 -18.83 30.59 36.38
C ASN A 166 -19.78 31.25 35.37
N ALA A 167 -19.77 32.58 35.25
CA ALA A 167 -20.53 33.29 34.22
C ALA A 167 -19.95 33.04 32.82
N LYS A 168 -18.62 33.07 32.67
CA LYS A 168 -17.92 32.72 31.42
C LYS A 168 -18.16 31.27 31.00
N LEU A 169 -18.06 30.31 31.92
CA LEU A 169 -18.37 28.89 31.65
C LEU A 169 -19.83 28.68 31.22
N LYS A 170 -20.79 29.37 31.85
CA LYS A 170 -22.20 29.33 31.44
C LYS A 170 -22.45 30.00 30.08
N ALA A 171 -21.71 31.05 29.75
CA ALA A 171 -21.79 31.71 28.44
C ALA A 171 -21.23 30.79 27.33
N ASN A 172 -20.06 30.18 27.56
CA ASN A 172 -19.47 29.20 26.64
C ASN A 172 -20.36 27.97 26.47
N ALA A 173 -20.95 27.45 27.55
CA ALA A 173 -21.90 26.32 27.46
C ALA A 173 -23.19 26.67 26.69
N LYS A 174 -23.67 27.92 26.77
CA LYS A 174 -24.80 28.39 25.96
C LYS A 174 -24.42 28.59 24.49
N SER A 175 -23.23 29.12 24.22
CA SER A 175 -22.69 29.29 22.86
C SER A 175 -22.47 27.93 22.19
N ASN A 176 -21.84 26.96 22.87
CA ASN A 176 -21.65 25.59 22.37
C ASN A 176 -22.99 24.87 22.12
N LYS A 177 -24.00 25.05 22.99
CA LYS A 177 -25.35 24.54 22.73
C LYS A 177 -26.01 25.19 21.51
N SER A 178 -25.75 26.47 21.25
CA SER A 178 -26.27 27.16 20.06
C SER A 178 -25.58 26.68 18.77
N ILE A 179 -24.28 26.43 18.80
CA ILE A 179 -23.51 25.89 17.67
C ILE A 179 -23.93 24.45 17.37
N GLN A 180 -24.06 23.58 18.38
CA GLN A 180 -24.56 22.21 18.20
C GLN A 180 -25.99 22.18 17.63
N LYS A 181 -26.85 23.12 18.03
CA LYS A 181 -28.20 23.24 17.47
C LYS A 181 -28.17 23.69 16.01
N GLN A 182 -27.32 24.66 15.67
CA GLN A 182 -27.13 25.13 14.29
C GLN A 182 -26.56 24.03 13.38
N LEU A 183 -25.58 23.24 13.86
CA LEU A 183 -25.05 22.08 13.14
C LEU A 183 -26.16 21.05 12.88
N LYS A 184 -26.95 20.69 13.90
CA LYS A 184 -28.08 19.77 13.73
C LYS A 184 -29.16 20.28 12.77
N GLU A 185 -29.46 21.57 12.79
CA GLU A 185 -30.42 22.18 11.84
C GLU A 185 -29.87 22.15 10.42
N ARG A 186 -28.59 22.47 10.23
CA ARG A 186 -27.90 22.41 8.94
C ARG A 186 -27.79 20.98 8.41
N ASP A 187 -27.45 20.00 9.24
CA ASP A 187 -27.40 18.58 8.87
C ASP A 187 -28.78 18.08 8.42
N LYS A 188 -29.84 18.53 9.10
CA LYS A 188 -31.22 18.21 8.72
C LYS A 188 -31.63 18.87 7.41
N GLU A 189 -31.17 20.08 7.13
CA GLU A 189 -31.41 20.77 5.87
C GLU A 189 -30.65 20.09 4.71
N LEU A 190 -29.36 19.81 4.90
CA LEU A 190 -28.51 19.08 3.95
C LEU A 190 -29.09 17.69 3.68
N SER A 191 -29.53 16.97 4.71
CA SER A 191 -30.19 15.68 4.57
C SER A 191 -31.43 15.75 3.67
N LYS A 192 -32.30 16.75 3.86
CA LYS A 192 -33.48 16.95 2.99
C LYS A 192 -33.12 17.34 1.56
N LYS A 193 -32.13 18.22 1.37
CA LYS A 193 -31.64 18.60 0.04
C LYS A 193 -31.06 17.40 -0.69
N ASN A 194 -30.25 16.60 -0.01
CA ASN A 194 -29.67 15.37 -0.53
C ASN A 194 -30.76 14.33 -0.84
N GLU A 195 -31.78 14.18 -0.01
CA GLU A 195 -32.93 13.30 -0.29
C GLU A 195 -33.66 13.71 -1.58
N PHE A 196 -33.92 15.00 -1.76
CA PHE A 196 -34.53 15.53 -2.99
C PHE A 196 -33.63 15.34 -4.22
N ALA A 197 -32.33 15.62 -4.08
CA ALA A 197 -31.35 15.40 -5.15
C ALA A 197 -31.25 13.92 -5.54
N ARG A 198 -31.20 13.01 -4.56
CA ARG A 198 -31.23 11.55 -4.76
C ARG A 198 -32.50 11.12 -5.48
N TYR A 199 -33.66 11.63 -5.07
CA TYR A 199 -34.93 11.34 -5.76
C TYR A 199 -34.91 11.81 -7.22
N LYS A 200 -34.41 13.03 -7.48
CA LYS A 200 -34.27 13.57 -8.83
C LYS A 200 -33.33 12.73 -9.70
N ARG A 201 -32.18 12.27 -9.17
CA ARG A 201 -31.25 11.37 -9.90
C ARG A 201 -31.87 10.00 -10.15
N LYS A 202 -32.56 9.43 -9.14
CA LYS A 202 -33.27 8.15 -9.26
C LYS A 202 -34.31 8.18 -10.37
N THR A 203 -35.01 9.30 -10.53
CA THR A 203 -36.07 9.50 -11.53
C THR A 203 -35.59 10.19 -12.82
N ALA A 204 -34.29 10.48 -12.94
CA ALA A 204 -33.73 11.18 -14.10
C ALA A 204 -33.97 10.40 -15.41
N LYS A 205 -34.45 11.13 -16.42
CA LYS A 205 -34.73 10.59 -17.75
C LYS A 205 -33.56 10.75 -18.72
N ASP A 206 -32.61 11.62 -18.38
CA ASP A 206 -31.35 11.83 -19.10
C ASP A 206 -30.19 11.06 -18.46
N VAL A 207 -29.19 10.74 -19.28
CA VAL A 207 -28.02 9.95 -18.86
C VAL A 207 -27.07 10.76 -17.96
N THR A 208 -26.93 12.05 -18.22
CA THR A 208 -26.04 12.95 -17.47
C THR A 208 -26.48 13.10 -16.01
N SER A 209 -27.77 13.35 -15.76
CA SER A 209 -28.33 13.45 -14.41
C SER A 209 -28.42 12.11 -13.69
N PHE A 210 -28.33 10.99 -14.42
CA PHE A 210 -28.24 9.67 -13.81
C PHE A 210 -26.92 9.49 -13.04
N ILE A 211 -25.78 9.95 -13.59
CA ILE A 211 -24.46 9.70 -12.99
C ILE A 211 -24.36 10.32 -11.58
N GLY A 212 -23.93 9.50 -10.62
CA GLY A 212 -24.13 9.69 -9.18
C GLY A 212 -23.33 10.77 -8.45
N TYR A 213 -22.65 11.70 -9.14
CA TYR A 213 -21.90 12.79 -8.50
C TYR A 213 -22.45 14.19 -8.84
N ASN A 214 -22.07 15.23 -8.11
CA ASN A 214 -22.37 16.64 -8.40
C ASN A 214 -21.24 17.32 -9.19
N ARG A 215 -20.01 17.22 -8.70
CA ARG A 215 -18.82 17.85 -9.31
C ARG A 215 -17.58 16.95 -9.22
N MET A 216 -16.73 17.03 -10.22
CA MET A 216 -15.39 16.44 -10.22
C MET A 216 -14.37 17.58 -10.30
N TYR A 217 -13.46 17.66 -9.34
CA TYR A 217 -12.39 18.65 -9.30
C TYR A 217 -11.14 18.11 -10.01
N GLU A 218 -10.23 19.01 -10.43
CA GLU A 218 -9.02 18.65 -11.18
C GLU A 218 -8.07 17.76 -10.36
N ASP A 219 -8.03 17.95 -9.05
CA ASP A 219 -7.24 17.17 -8.09
C ASP A 219 -7.81 15.76 -7.80
N GLY A 220 -8.96 15.41 -8.40
CA GLY A 220 -9.60 14.11 -8.22
C GLY A 220 -10.62 14.04 -7.09
N ILE A 221 -10.77 15.10 -6.28
CA ILE A 221 -11.83 15.17 -5.29
C ILE A 221 -13.18 15.22 -6.03
N CYS A 222 -14.14 14.46 -5.54
CA CYS A 222 -15.48 14.40 -6.11
C CYS A 222 -16.52 14.80 -5.07
N GLU A 223 -17.30 15.82 -5.38
CA GLU A 223 -18.50 16.13 -4.60
C GLU A 223 -19.61 15.18 -5.07
N VAL A 224 -19.91 14.16 -4.27
CA VAL A 224 -20.91 13.13 -4.61
C VAL A 224 -22.32 13.66 -4.34
N GLU A 225 -22.48 14.32 -3.20
CA GLU A 225 -23.69 14.96 -2.73
C GLU A 225 -23.35 16.28 -2.03
N GLU A 226 -24.34 17.13 -1.77
CA GLU A 226 -24.08 18.40 -1.10
C GLU A 226 -23.55 18.13 0.31
N GLY A 227 -22.29 18.51 0.54
CA GLY A 227 -21.55 18.27 1.79
C GLY A 227 -20.91 16.88 1.93
N MET A 228 -20.86 16.07 0.88
CA MET A 228 -20.16 14.78 0.85
C MET A 228 -19.10 14.78 -0.25
N PHE A 229 -17.84 14.64 0.15
CA PHE A 229 -16.70 14.65 -0.75
C PHE A 229 -15.97 13.32 -0.68
N SER A 230 -15.48 12.82 -1.82
CA SER A 230 -14.75 11.57 -1.90
C SER A 230 -13.43 11.70 -2.65
N SER A 231 -12.47 10.87 -2.27
CA SER A 231 -11.18 10.68 -2.94
C SER A 231 -11.00 9.20 -3.31
N CYS A 232 -10.17 8.93 -4.31
CA CYS A 232 -9.95 7.59 -4.85
C CYS A 232 -8.44 7.31 -5.01
N ILE A 233 -7.99 6.18 -4.48
CA ILE A 233 -6.60 5.72 -4.53
C ILE A 233 -6.55 4.48 -5.40
N CYS A 234 -5.65 4.47 -6.39
CA CYS A 234 -5.29 3.26 -7.14
C CYS A 234 -4.09 2.59 -6.46
N PHE A 235 -4.13 1.27 -6.36
CA PHE A 235 -3.04 0.49 -5.75
C PHE A 235 -2.74 -0.80 -6.50
N GLU A 236 -1.49 -1.25 -6.40
CA GLU A 236 -0.97 -2.42 -7.13
C GLU A 236 -1.24 -3.73 -6.39
N ASP A 237 -1.38 -4.82 -7.14
CA ASP A 237 -1.53 -6.17 -6.58
C ASP A 237 -0.23 -6.63 -5.92
N THR A 238 -0.35 -7.52 -4.95
CA THR A 238 0.79 -8.12 -4.24
C THR A 238 0.68 -9.64 -4.30
N SER A 239 1.81 -10.33 -4.22
CA SER A 239 1.87 -11.78 -4.31
C SER A 239 1.40 -12.47 -3.03
N TYR A 240 0.13 -12.31 -2.66
CA TYR A 240 -0.43 -12.80 -1.41
C TYR A 240 -0.50 -14.34 -1.32
N HIS A 241 -0.88 -15.02 -2.41
CA HIS A 241 -1.03 -16.49 -2.39
C HIS A 241 0.29 -17.26 -2.41
N SER A 242 1.38 -16.64 -2.86
CA SER A 242 2.68 -17.32 -2.99
C SER A 242 3.63 -17.04 -1.83
N VAL A 243 3.28 -16.12 -0.92
CA VAL A 243 4.03 -15.90 0.32
C VAL A 243 3.67 -16.93 1.39
N ARG A 244 4.53 -17.04 2.39
CA ARG A 244 4.34 -17.94 3.54
C ARG A 244 3.18 -17.46 4.42
N GLU A 245 2.57 -18.39 5.17
CA GLU A 245 1.40 -18.09 6.03
C GLU A 245 1.64 -16.97 7.06
N ASP A 246 2.86 -16.82 7.58
CA ASP A 246 3.25 -15.75 8.50
C ASP A 246 3.17 -14.38 7.81
N ALA A 247 3.62 -14.29 6.56
CA ALA A 247 3.49 -13.08 5.75
C ALA A 247 2.01 -12.82 5.37
N GLN A 248 1.22 -13.86 5.06
CA GLN A 248 -0.21 -13.71 4.80
C GLN A 248 -0.95 -13.13 6.01
N LYS A 249 -0.65 -13.63 7.22
CA LYS A 249 -1.20 -13.09 8.48
C LYS A 249 -0.79 -11.63 8.71
N ALA A 250 0.43 -11.24 8.34
CA ALA A 250 0.87 -9.85 8.43
C ALA A 250 0.10 -8.92 7.47
N VAL A 251 -0.15 -9.38 6.23
CA VAL A 251 -0.99 -8.65 5.26
C VAL A 251 -2.43 -8.54 5.78
N PHE A 252 -3.02 -9.64 6.26
CA PHE A 252 -4.36 -9.64 6.85
C PHE A 252 -4.46 -8.66 8.03
N THR A 253 -3.48 -8.65 8.93
CA THR A 253 -3.42 -7.71 10.05
C THR A 253 -3.36 -6.25 9.56
N SER A 254 -2.63 -6.00 8.47
CA SER A 254 -2.52 -4.67 7.88
C SER A 254 -3.83 -4.22 7.24
N ILE A 255 -4.58 -5.13 6.61
CA ILE A 255 -5.92 -4.86 6.07
C ILE A 255 -6.94 -4.59 7.18
N CYS A 256 -6.91 -5.35 8.29
CA CYS A 256 -7.72 -5.03 9.47
C CYS A 256 -7.43 -3.60 9.97
N ARG A 257 -6.14 -3.24 10.09
CA ARG A 257 -5.73 -1.88 10.49
C ARG A 257 -6.19 -0.81 9.52
N LEU A 258 -6.26 -1.13 8.22
CA LEU A 258 -6.78 -0.23 7.20
C LEU A 258 -8.26 0.04 7.43
N TYR A 259 -9.07 -1.00 7.67
CA TYR A 259 -10.49 -0.82 7.97
C TYR A 259 -10.70 -0.01 9.27
N ASP A 260 -9.88 -0.25 10.28
CA ASP A 260 -9.97 0.45 11.57
C ASP A 260 -9.63 1.95 11.49
N GLN A 261 -8.94 2.43 10.44
CA GLN A 261 -8.70 3.86 10.22
C GLN A 261 -9.98 4.65 9.94
N PHE A 262 -11.00 3.99 9.39
CA PHE A 262 -12.23 4.63 8.97
C PHE A 262 -13.16 4.88 10.14
N GLY A 263 -13.60 6.14 10.31
CA GLY A 263 -14.57 6.55 11.33
C GLY A 263 -16.01 6.34 10.88
N ALA A 264 -16.98 6.41 11.81
CA ALA A 264 -18.40 6.19 11.53
C ALA A 264 -19.00 7.13 10.46
N ASP A 265 -18.40 8.32 10.29
CA ASP A 265 -18.80 9.32 9.28
C ASP A 265 -18.17 9.09 7.91
N THR A 266 -17.41 8.00 7.73
CA THR A 266 -16.76 7.67 6.48
C THR A 266 -17.39 6.44 5.84
N LEU A 267 -17.58 6.50 4.53
CA LEU A 267 -18.02 5.36 3.74
C LEU A 267 -16.85 4.94 2.85
N VAL A 268 -16.52 3.65 2.90
CA VAL A 268 -15.40 3.06 2.16
C VAL A 268 -15.96 2.13 1.10
N GLN A 269 -15.39 2.23 -0.08
CA GLN A 269 -15.69 1.45 -1.25
C GLN A 269 -14.41 0.87 -1.81
N PHE A 270 -14.38 -0.43 -2.03
CA PHE A 270 -13.32 -1.10 -2.76
C PHE A 270 -13.82 -1.51 -4.13
N ASN A 271 -12.94 -1.45 -5.11
CA ASN A 271 -13.19 -1.91 -6.46
C ASN A 271 -12.02 -2.74 -6.96
N ILE A 272 -12.29 -3.96 -7.43
CA ILE A 272 -11.35 -4.75 -8.24
C ILE A 272 -11.91 -4.81 -9.65
N ILE A 273 -11.24 -4.16 -10.59
CA ILE A 273 -11.70 -4.00 -11.97
C ILE A 273 -10.79 -4.77 -12.91
N ASN A 274 -11.36 -5.80 -13.49
CA ASN A 274 -10.82 -6.63 -14.55
C ASN A 274 -11.27 -6.07 -15.90
N THR A 275 -10.34 -5.46 -16.63
CA THR A 275 -10.57 -4.97 -17.98
C THR A 275 -9.89 -5.89 -18.99
N PRO A 276 -10.63 -6.49 -19.95
CA PRO A 276 -10.02 -7.31 -20.98
C PRO A 276 -9.10 -6.44 -21.86
N LEU A 277 -7.95 -6.99 -22.24
CA LEU A 277 -7.09 -6.40 -23.26
C LEU A 277 -7.85 -6.36 -24.59
N LEU A 278 -7.68 -5.28 -25.36
CA LEU A 278 -8.34 -5.13 -26.64
C LEU A 278 -7.88 -6.23 -27.60
N LYS A 279 -8.79 -6.77 -28.44
CA LYS A 279 -8.47 -7.84 -29.39
C LYS A 279 -7.31 -7.50 -30.33
N GLU A 280 -7.14 -6.22 -30.67
CA GLU A 280 -6.01 -5.71 -31.47
C GLU A 280 -4.65 -5.89 -30.78
N GLN A 281 -4.63 -5.99 -29.44
CA GLN A 281 -3.45 -6.23 -28.62
C GLN A 281 -3.20 -7.73 -28.38
N ILE A 282 -4.18 -8.59 -28.67
CA ILE A 282 -4.12 -10.04 -28.42
C ILE A 282 -3.68 -10.75 -29.70
N GLY A 283 -2.52 -11.41 -29.66
CA GLY A 283 -2.04 -12.28 -30.75
C GLY A 283 -1.41 -11.57 -31.96
N HIS A 284 -1.39 -10.24 -31.97
CA HIS A 284 -0.70 -9.41 -32.97
C HIS A 284 0.27 -8.40 -32.34
N ARG A 285 0.57 -8.53 -31.04
CA ARG A 285 1.57 -7.68 -30.37
C ARG A 285 2.92 -7.97 -31.02
N LYS A 286 3.56 -6.91 -31.54
CA LYS A 286 4.96 -6.96 -31.96
C LYS A 286 5.82 -6.76 -30.72
N PHE A 287 6.28 -7.85 -30.12
CA PHE A 287 7.20 -7.80 -28.97
C PHE A 287 8.59 -7.38 -29.43
N PHE A 288 9.04 -7.96 -30.55
CA PHE A 288 10.30 -7.66 -31.19
C PHE A 288 10.05 -7.19 -32.62
N ASN A 289 10.89 -6.30 -33.15
CA ASN A 289 10.82 -5.87 -34.54
C ASN A 289 11.88 -6.63 -35.37
N PRO A 290 11.49 -7.59 -36.24
CA PRO A 290 12.45 -8.35 -37.05
C PRO A 290 13.27 -7.47 -37.99
N SER A 291 12.69 -6.38 -38.50
CA SER A 291 13.33 -5.51 -39.49
C SER A 291 14.39 -4.59 -38.88
N SER A 292 14.41 -4.41 -37.55
CA SER A 292 15.40 -3.57 -36.87
C SER A 292 16.61 -4.36 -36.34
N GLN A 293 16.70 -5.67 -36.65
CA GLN A 293 17.75 -6.54 -36.13
C GLN A 293 19.04 -6.44 -36.96
N LEU A 294 20.18 -6.54 -36.29
CA LEU A 294 21.51 -6.35 -36.89
C LEU A 294 21.92 -7.50 -37.83
N ASN A 295 21.36 -8.70 -37.67
CA ASN A 295 21.66 -9.86 -38.49
C ASN A 295 20.42 -10.71 -38.79
N VAL A 296 20.52 -11.58 -39.81
CA VAL A 296 19.42 -12.43 -40.29
C VAL A 296 18.94 -13.42 -39.24
N ASN A 297 19.85 -13.96 -38.41
CA ASN A 297 19.49 -14.90 -37.35
C ASN A 297 18.62 -14.22 -36.28
N ALA A 298 18.99 -13.02 -35.83
CA ALA A 298 18.21 -12.20 -34.92
C ALA A 298 16.86 -11.80 -35.50
N ALA A 299 16.79 -11.47 -36.79
CA ALA A 299 15.52 -11.20 -37.47
C ALA A 299 14.59 -12.43 -37.46
N ASN A 300 15.14 -13.62 -37.76
CA ASN A 300 14.39 -14.87 -37.73
C ASN A 300 13.94 -15.24 -36.32
N ASP A 301 14.84 -15.13 -35.34
CA ASP A 301 14.53 -15.43 -33.94
C ASP A 301 13.49 -14.45 -33.38
N ALA A 302 13.57 -13.15 -33.72
CA ALA A 302 12.53 -12.18 -33.37
C ALA A 302 11.15 -12.56 -33.91
N ALA A 303 11.08 -13.07 -35.15
CA ALA A 303 9.82 -13.54 -35.74
C ALA A 303 9.28 -14.78 -35.00
N VAL A 304 10.14 -15.77 -34.73
CA VAL A 304 9.77 -17.00 -34.00
C VAL A 304 9.35 -16.68 -32.56
N PHE A 305 10.08 -15.83 -31.85
CA PHE A 305 9.70 -15.39 -30.50
C PHE A 305 8.37 -14.65 -30.50
N ASN A 306 8.11 -13.77 -31.49
CA ASN A 306 6.79 -13.14 -31.63
C ASN A 306 5.69 -14.18 -31.81
N GLU A 307 5.90 -15.22 -32.62
CA GLU A 307 4.93 -16.31 -32.82
C GLU A 307 4.67 -17.06 -31.51
N ILE A 308 5.73 -17.52 -30.82
CA ILE A 308 5.65 -18.24 -29.55
C ILE A 308 4.94 -17.39 -28.49
N LEU A 309 5.34 -16.13 -28.31
CA LEU A 309 4.75 -15.26 -27.29
C LEU A 309 3.29 -14.96 -27.60
N ASN A 310 2.91 -14.78 -28.87
CA ASN A 310 1.52 -14.59 -29.25
C ASN A 310 0.68 -15.87 -29.07
N GLU A 311 1.25 -17.06 -29.31
CA GLU A 311 0.61 -18.34 -28.98
C GLU A 311 0.43 -18.47 -27.47
N LYS A 312 1.46 -18.14 -26.70
CA LYS A 312 1.43 -18.13 -25.24
C LYS A 312 0.44 -17.12 -24.66
N MET A 313 0.27 -15.95 -25.28
CA MET A 313 -0.81 -15.00 -24.92
C MET A 313 -2.21 -15.56 -25.21
N ARG A 314 -2.37 -16.37 -26.26
CA ARG A 314 -3.64 -17.05 -26.56
C ARG A 314 -3.92 -18.20 -25.60
N GLN A 315 -2.88 -18.87 -25.11
CA GLN A 315 -2.95 -19.91 -24.07
C GLN A 315 -3.13 -19.32 -22.67
N GLY A 316 -2.65 -18.09 -22.44
CA GLY A 316 -2.81 -17.36 -21.19
C GLY A 316 -4.28 -17.21 -20.83
N VAL A 317 -4.64 -17.70 -19.64
CA VAL A 317 -6.03 -17.79 -19.19
C VAL A 317 -6.62 -16.38 -19.02
N SER A 318 -5.80 -15.37 -18.70
CA SER A 318 -6.28 -14.04 -18.31
C SER A 318 -5.66 -12.90 -19.12
N ASN A 319 -6.14 -12.68 -20.36
CA ASN A 319 -5.89 -11.44 -21.12
C ASN A 319 -6.62 -10.23 -20.49
N ILE A 320 -6.48 -10.05 -19.19
CA ILE A 320 -7.20 -9.08 -18.37
C ILE A 320 -6.17 -8.28 -17.59
N ARG A 321 -6.34 -6.97 -17.64
CA ARG A 321 -5.68 -6.04 -16.74
C ARG A 321 -6.55 -5.87 -15.49
N ARG A 322 -6.02 -6.27 -14.34
CA ARG A 322 -6.61 -5.99 -13.04
C ARG A 322 -6.10 -4.65 -12.52
N LYS A 323 -7.00 -3.82 -12.02
CA LYS A 323 -6.68 -2.62 -11.25
C LYS A 323 -7.55 -2.56 -10.01
N MET A 324 -6.98 -2.14 -8.89
CA MET A 324 -7.69 -2.04 -7.63
C MET A 324 -7.76 -0.60 -7.15
N TYR A 325 -8.90 -0.25 -6.56
CA TYR A 325 -9.16 1.09 -6.09
C TYR A 325 -9.81 1.07 -4.71
N ILE A 326 -9.45 2.04 -3.88
CA ILE A 326 -10.14 2.38 -2.64
C ILE A 326 -10.70 3.78 -2.80
N THR A 327 -12.02 3.91 -2.72
CA THR A 327 -12.70 5.20 -2.68
C THR A 327 -13.30 5.38 -1.29
N PHE A 328 -13.05 6.51 -0.66
CA PHE A 328 -13.66 6.84 0.62
C PHE A 328 -14.26 8.24 0.57
N SER A 329 -15.34 8.45 1.32
CA SER A 329 -16.04 9.72 1.40
C SER A 329 -16.09 10.25 2.83
N VAL A 330 -16.07 11.58 2.95
CA VAL A 330 -16.15 12.34 4.21
C VAL A 330 -17.25 13.39 4.13
N SER A 331 -17.87 13.66 5.27
CA SER A 331 -18.80 14.78 5.42
C SER A 331 -18.05 16.07 5.75
N ALA A 332 -18.27 17.11 4.94
CA ALA A 332 -17.68 18.43 5.15
C ALA A 332 -18.58 19.56 4.61
N PRO A 333 -18.56 20.77 5.19
CA PRO A 333 -19.36 21.89 4.70
C PRO A 333 -18.98 22.39 3.31
N THR A 334 -17.69 22.36 2.99
CA THR A 334 -17.10 22.88 1.75
C THR A 334 -15.97 21.94 1.29
N VAL A 335 -15.52 22.14 0.05
CA VAL A 335 -14.37 21.41 -0.50
C VAL A 335 -13.12 21.71 0.31
N ASP A 336 -12.88 22.98 0.63
CA ASP A 336 -11.68 23.42 1.37
C ASP A 336 -11.60 22.78 2.76
N ASP A 337 -12.74 22.56 3.42
CA ASP A 337 -12.82 21.83 4.69
C ASP A 337 -12.64 20.30 4.52
N ALA A 338 -12.93 19.76 3.33
CA ALA A 338 -12.80 18.35 3.02
C ALA A 338 -11.36 17.95 2.70
N VAL A 339 -10.58 18.81 2.01
CA VAL A 339 -9.19 18.57 1.61
C VAL A 339 -8.32 18.03 2.76
N PRO A 340 -8.21 18.69 3.94
CA PRO A 340 -7.35 18.20 5.01
C PRO A 340 -7.82 16.88 5.61
N LYS A 341 -9.14 16.61 5.62
CA LYS A 341 -9.70 15.34 6.10
C LYS A 341 -9.38 14.20 5.15
N LEU A 342 -9.56 14.43 3.85
CA LEU A 342 -9.24 13.46 2.80
C LEU A 342 -7.74 13.17 2.78
N ALA A 343 -6.90 14.20 2.73
CA ALA A 343 -5.44 14.06 2.72
C ALA A 343 -4.90 13.26 3.92
N ARG A 344 -5.50 13.41 5.10
CA ARG A 344 -5.13 12.60 6.27
C ARG A 344 -5.38 11.11 6.03
N ILE A 345 -6.57 10.78 5.54
CA ILE A 345 -6.96 9.38 5.25
C ILE A 345 -6.12 8.82 4.10
N GLU A 346 -5.85 9.62 3.06
CA GLU A 346 -4.99 9.25 1.93
C GLU A 346 -3.60 8.81 2.40
N ASN A 347 -2.94 9.65 3.20
CA ASN A 347 -1.62 9.36 3.73
C ASN A 347 -1.62 8.09 4.60
N GLN A 348 -2.64 7.90 5.43
CA GLN A 348 -2.75 6.69 6.26
C GLN A 348 -2.93 5.43 5.41
N ILE A 349 -3.81 5.45 4.41
CA ILE A 349 -4.04 4.32 3.51
C ILE A 349 -2.75 4.02 2.72
N SER A 350 -2.12 5.03 2.13
CA SER A 350 -0.89 4.84 1.36
C SER A 350 0.27 4.29 2.19
N GLN A 351 0.41 4.71 3.45
CA GLN A 351 1.40 4.14 4.38
C GLN A 351 1.13 2.66 4.67
N ILE A 352 -0.12 2.29 4.93
CA ILE A 352 -0.50 0.89 5.21
C ILE A 352 -0.27 0.03 3.95
N LEU A 353 -0.68 0.50 2.77
CA LEU A 353 -0.45 -0.21 1.50
C LEU A 353 1.05 -0.38 1.21
N THR A 354 1.85 0.66 1.47
CA THR A 354 3.31 0.58 1.31
C THR A 354 3.92 -0.45 2.26
N SER A 355 3.41 -0.58 3.49
CA SER A 355 3.91 -1.55 4.47
C SER A 355 3.72 -3.01 4.06
N ILE A 356 2.75 -3.29 3.20
CA ILE A 356 2.50 -4.63 2.61
C ILE A 356 3.09 -4.78 1.21
N GLY A 357 3.90 -3.82 0.75
CA GLY A 357 4.55 -3.85 -0.56
C GLY A 357 3.65 -3.46 -1.74
N SER A 358 2.47 -2.90 -1.49
CA SER A 358 1.57 -2.39 -2.52
C SER A 358 1.84 -0.90 -2.77
N LYS A 359 2.30 -0.55 -3.98
CA LYS A 359 2.43 0.85 -4.37
C LYS A 359 1.04 1.45 -4.59
N SER A 360 0.87 2.71 -4.19
CA SER A 360 -0.40 3.42 -4.34
C SER A 360 -0.18 4.86 -4.79
N HIS A 361 -1.17 5.43 -5.48
CA HIS A 361 -1.24 6.85 -5.79
C HIS A 361 -2.70 7.31 -5.77
N VAL A 362 -2.91 8.56 -5.39
CA VAL A 362 -4.22 9.23 -5.45
C VAL A 362 -4.50 9.57 -6.91
N LEU A 363 -5.72 9.27 -7.38
CA LEU A 363 -6.12 9.57 -8.75
C LEU A 363 -6.45 11.05 -8.90
N ASP A 364 -5.94 11.67 -9.97
CA ASP A 364 -6.38 13.01 -10.35
C ASP A 364 -7.79 12.99 -10.99
N GLY A 365 -8.32 14.17 -11.30
CA GLY A 365 -9.65 14.29 -11.89
C GLY A 365 -9.79 13.62 -13.25
N ALA A 366 -8.76 13.66 -14.10
CA ALA A 366 -8.80 13.08 -15.43
C ALA A 366 -8.70 11.55 -15.38
N GLU A 367 -7.82 11.01 -14.53
CA GLU A 367 -7.67 9.58 -14.26
C GLU A 367 -8.96 9.00 -13.66
N ARG A 368 -9.56 9.72 -12.71
CA ARG A 368 -10.83 9.31 -12.10
C ARG A 368 -11.99 9.35 -13.09
N LEU A 369 -12.04 10.34 -13.98
CA LEU A 369 -13.02 10.36 -15.08
C LEU A 369 -12.79 9.23 -16.08
N ALA A 370 -11.54 8.88 -16.39
CA ALA A 370 -11.20 7.74 -17.23
C ALA A 370 -11.67 6.42 -16.60
N LEU A 371 -11.49 6.29 -15.29
CA LEU A 371 -12.00 5.16 -14.51
C LEU A 371 -13.53 5.07 -14.58
N LEU A 372 -14.26 6.17 -14.34
CA LEU A 372 -15.72 6.20 -14.47
C LEU A 372 -16.17 5.87 -15.90
N ASN A 373 -15.52 6.45 -16.91
CA ASN A 373 -15.82 6.19 -18.31
C ASN A 373 -15.59 4.73 -18.68
N SER A 374 -14.57 4.06 -18.13
CA SER A 374 -14.31 2.63 -18.39
C SER A 374 -15.49 1.72 -18.00
N GLN A 375 -16.27 2.12 -16.98
CA GLN A 375 -17.44 1.38 -16.50
C GLN A 375 -18.72 1.82 -17.23
N LEU A 376 -18.86 3.11 -17.51
CA LEU A 376 -20.02 3.69 -18.20
C LEU A 376 -20.04 3.39 -19.70
N ASN A 377 -18.87 3.45 -20.34
CA ASN A 377 -18.63 3.23 -21.76
C ASN A 377 -17.55 2.15 -21.97
N PRO A 378 -17.85 0.87 -21.68
CA PRO A 378 -16.86 -0.19 -21.74
C PRO A 378 -16.20 -0.31 -23.13
N LEU A 379 -14.89 -0.58 -23.13
CA LEU A 379 -14.03 -0.75 -24.32
C LEU A 379 -13.87 0.49 -25.22
N LYS A 380 -14.45 1.64 -24.88
CA LYS A 380 -14.27 2.88 -25.64
C LYS A 380 -13.04 3.65 -25.13
N PRO A 381 -12.17 4.15 -26.01
CA PRO A 381 -11.05 4.99 -25.58
C PRO A 381 -11.58 6.29 -24.97
N PHE A 382 -10.86 6.80 -23.97
CA PHE A 382 -11.17 8.06 -23.31
C PHE A 382 -9.97 8.98 -23.41
N ASN A 383 -10.18 10.14 -24.03
CA ASN A 383 -9.18 11.21 -24.11
C ASN A 383 -9.85 12.48 -23.61
N PHE A 384 -9.47 12.89 -22.41
CA PHE A 384 -10.04 14.04 -21.73
C PHE A 384 -8.93 14.95 -21.23
N ASP A 385 -9.13 16.25 -21.39
CA ASP A 385 -8.27 17.28 -20.85
C ASP A 385 -9.15 18.42 -20.33
N TYR A 386 -8.95 18.79 -19.05
CA TYR A 386 -9.76 19.83 -18.41
C TYR A 386 -9.68 21.16 -19.18
N ARG A 387 -8.51 21.58 -19.65
CA ARG A 387 -8.34 22.87 -20.33
C ARG A 387 -8.99 22.88 -21.71
N ARG A 388 -8.96 21.75 -22.42
CA ARG A 388 -9.55 21.58 -23.75
C ARG A 388 -11.06 21.42 -23.69
N ASP A 389 -11.54 20.54 -22.81
CA ASP A 389 -12.92 20.04 -22.82
C ASP A 389 -13.84 20.81 -21.85
N ILE A 390 -13.29 21.32 -20.75
CA ILE A 390 -14.01 22.11 -19.74
C ILE A 390 -13.48 23.56 -19.78
N SER A 391 -14.15 24.44 -20.52
CA SER A 391 -13.72 25.84 -20.63
C SER A 391 -14.86 26.80 -20.39
N ALA A 392 -14.56 28.04 -19.99
CA ALA A 392 -15.56 29.10 -19.88
C ALA A 392 -16.31 29.38 -21.21
N ARG A 393 -15.80 28.89 -22.35
CA ARG A 393 -16.40 29.01 -23.68
C ARG A 393 -17.23 27.78 -24.09
N MET A 394 -17.04 26.64 -23.43
CA MET A 394 -17.76 25.38 -23.68
C MET A 394 -18.69 25.09 -22.51
N VAL A 395 -20.00 24.97 -22.74
CA VAL A 395 -21.00 24.69 -21.68
C VAL A 395 -20.94 23.21 -21.22
N GLN A 396 -19.94 22.45 -21.67
CA GLN A 396 -19.80 21.03 -21.37
C GLN A 396 -19.33 20.83 -19.92
N THR A 397 -19.95 19.89 -19.22
CA THR A 397 -19.56 19.45 -17.89
C THR A 397 -18.78 18.14 -17.96
N THR A 398 -18.07 17.79 -16.89
CA THR A 398 -17.35 16.51 -16.81
C THR A 398 -18.27 15.30 -16.98
N LYS A 399 -19.56 15.43 -16.63
CA LYS A 399 -20.58 14.40 -16.86
C LYS A 399 -20.86 14.19 -18.33
N ASP A 400 -20.95 15.27 -19.10
CA ASP A 400 -21.20 15.19 -20.54
C ASP A 400 -20.05 14.48 -21.27
N CYS A 401 -18.81 14.59 -20.76
CA CYS A 401 -17.64 13.93 -21.33
C CYS A 401 -17.62 12.41 -21.13
N ILE A 402 -18.22 11.90 -20.04
CA ILE A 402 -18.19 10.48 -19.68
C ILE A 402 -19.55 9.77 -19.84
N ALA A 403 -20.62 10.53 -20.10
CA ALA A 403 -21.96 9.96 -20.20
C ALA A 403 -22.07 9.07 -21.44
N PRO A 404 -22.62 7.84 -21.32
CA PRO A 404 -22.89 7.02 -22.49
C PRO A 404 -23.98 7.66 -23.35
N MET A 405 -23.93 7.41 -24.66
CA MET A 405 -24.92 7.93 -25.60
C MET A 405 -26.33 7.40 -25.33
N THR A 406 -26.42 6.15 -24.87
CA THR A 406 -27.68 5.48 -24.55
C THR A 406 -27.53 4.65 -23.28
N LEU A 407 -28.56 4.67 -22.44
CA LEU A 407 -28.65 3.85 -21.24
C LEU A 407 -30.08 3.33 -21.08
N ASP A 408 -30.28 2.05 -21.37
CA ASP A 408 -31.57 1.38 -21.32
C ASP A 408 -31.58 0.34 -20.21
N PHE A 409 -32.34 0.59 -19.15
CA PHE A 409 -32.48 -0.29 -17.99
C PHE A 409 -33.58 -1.35 -18.12
N LYS A 410 -34.31 -1.36 -19.24
CA LYS A 410 -35.31 -2.39 -19.54
C LYS A 410 -35.21 -2.86 -21.00
N PRO A 411 -34.01 -3.29 -21.44
CA PRO A 411 -33.83 -3.76 -22.80
C PRO A 411 -34.73 -4.97 -23.03
N GLU A 412 -35.52 -4.92 -24.09
CA GLU A 412 -36.44 -6.04 -24.46
C GLU A 412 -37.42 -6.42 -23.34
N GLY A 413 -37.71 -5.49 -22.40
CA GLY A 413 -38.61 -5.72 -21.26
C GLY A 413 -38.00 -6.49 -20.08
N LEU A 414 -36.71 -6.83 -20.15
CA LEU A 414 -35.98 -7.54 -19.09
C LEU A 414 -35.67 -6.60 -17.91
N ALA A 415 -35.70 -7.14 -16.69
CA ALA A 415 -35.50 -6.36 -15.46
C ALA A 415 -34.19 -6.67 -14.71
N ASP A 416 -33.48 -7.70 -15.16
CA ASP A 416 -32.27 -8.26 -14.56
C ASP A 416 -30.98 -7.67 -15.15
N CYS A 417 -31.06 -6.99 -16.30
CA CYS A 417 -29.92 -6.45 -17.05
C CYS A 417 -30.25 -5.08 -17.67
N PHE A 418 -29.25 -4.43 -18.25
CA PHE A 418 -29.36 -3.14 -18.94
C PHE A 418 -28.45 -3.08 -20.17
N LYS A 419 -28.65 -2.10 -21.06
CA LYS A 419 -27.75 -1.77 -22.17
C LYS A 419 -27.12 -0.40 -21.95
N THR A 420 -25.81 -0.30 -22.14
CA THR A 420 -25.07 0.97 -22.20
C THR A 420 -24.32 1.04 -23.53
N GLY A 421 -24.73 1.97 -24.41
CA GLY A 421 -24.29 1.96 -25.80
C GLY A 421 -24.60 0.61 -26.48
N ASP A 422 -23.55 -0.05 -26.98
CA ASP A 422 -23.64 -1.34 -27.70
C ASP A 422 -23.40 -2.56 -26.78
N MET A 423 -23.24 -2.35 -25.48
CA MET A 423 -22.89 -3.39 -24.51
C MET A 423 -24.07 -3.69 -23.59
N TRP A 424 -24.29 -4.97 -23.34
CA TRP A 424 -25.17 -5.44 -22.28
C TRP A 424 -24.40 -5.45 -20.96
N GLY A 425 -25.01 -4.97 -19.89
CA GLY A 425 -24.46 -4.95 -18.54
C GLY A 425 -25.42 -5.56 -17.54
N GLN A 426 -24.87 -6.14 -16.48
CA GLN A 426 -25.65 -6.68 -15.36
C GLN A 426 -24.90 -6.50 -14.05
N VAL A 427 -25.63 -6.02 -13.04
CA VAL A 427 -25.19 -5.93 -11.65
C VAL A 427 -25.84 -7.03 -10.83
N LEU A 428 -25.00 -7.78 -10.13
CA LEU A 428 -25.35 -8.79 -9.16
C LEU A 428 -25.04 -8.28 -7.75
N VAL A 429 -25.73 -8.82 -6.76
CA VAL A 429 -25.57 -8.46 -5.34
C VAL A 429 -25.29 -9.72 -4.52
N ILE A 430 -24.36 -9.59 -3.57
CA ILE A 430 -24.12 -10.60 -2.54
C ILE A 430 -25.31 -10.57 -1.58
N LYS A 431 -26.06 -11.68 -1.52
CA LYS A 431 -27.18 -11.86 -0.60
C LYS A 431 -26.73 -12.41 0.74
N LYS A 432 -25.87 -13.44 0.69
CA LYS A 432 -25.36 -14.12 1.88
C LYS A 432 -23.90 -14.48 1.68
N LEU A 433 -23.16 -14.49 2.78
CA LEU A 433 -21.86 -15.13 2.89
C LEU A 433 -22.07 -16.32 3.83
N GLY A 434 -21.49 -17.47 3.50
CA GLY A 434 -21.52 -18.66 4.33
C GLY A 434 -20.74 -18.48 5.63
N SER A 435 -20.85 -19.48 6.50
CA SER A 435 -20.20 -19.49 7.82
C SER A 435 -18.68 -19.60 7.75
N GLU A 436 -18.15 -20.21 6.70
CA GLU A 436 -16.72 -20.33 6.45
C GLU A 436 -16.38 -19.58 5.15
N LEU A 437 -15.69 -18.45 5.31
CA LEU A 437 -15.06 -17.71 4.22
C LEU A 437 -13.55 -17.91 4.33
N THR A 438 -12.93 -18.26 3.22
CA THR A 438 -11.48 -18.28 3.08
C THR A 438 -11.01 -16.93 2.53
N ASP A 439 -9.73 -16.64 2.71
CA ASP A 439 -9.05 -15.50 2.07
C ASP A 439 -8.99 -15.62 0.54
N GLN A 440 -9.28 -16.79 -0.01
CA GLN A 440 -9.42 -17.05 -1.45
C GLN A 440 -10.80 -16.69 -2.02
N ALA A 441 -11.77 -16.32 -1.18
CA ALA A 441 -13.16 -16.16 -1.59
C ALA A 441 -13.37 -15.16 -2.74
N LEU A 442 -12.52 -14.13 -2.84
CA LEU A 442 -12.50 -13.20 -3.96
C LEU A 442 -11.54 -13.59 -5.08
N SER A 443 -10.48 -14.36 -4.82
CA SER A 443 -9.45 -14.70 -5.81
C SER A 443 -10.06 -15.46 -6.98
N ASP A 444 -10.78 -16.55 -6.71
CA ASP A 444 -11.39 -17.40 -7.75
C ASP A 444 -12.37 -16.62 -8.63
N ILE A 445 -13.08 -15.64 -8.06
CA ILE A 445 -14.04 -14.80 -8.78
C ILE A 445 -13.29 -13.77 -9.63
N THR A 446 -12.25 -13.14 -9.09
CA THR A 446 -11.44 -12.12 -9.77
C THR A 446 -10.43 -12.72 -10.77
N GLU A 447 -10.21 -14.03 -10.77
CA GLU A 447 -9.41 -14.75 -11.76
C GLU A 447 -10.21 -15.18 -12.99
N LEU A 448 -11.54 -15.06 -12.95
CA LEU A 448 -12.38 -15.36 -14.10
C LEU A 448 -11.95 -14.53 -15.33
N PRO A 449 -11.83 -15.16 -16.52
CA PRO A 449 -11.35 -14.52 -17.74
C PRO A 449 -12.45 -13.70 -18.44
N ILE A 450 -13.15 -12.86 -17.67
CA ILE A 450 -14.27 -12.03 -18.11
C ILE A 450 -14.08 -10.59 -17.62
N PRO A 451 -14.65 -9.59 -18.32
CA PRO A 451 -14.77 -8.25 -17.77
C PRO A 451 -15.56 -8.29 -16.46
N LEU A 452 -14.99 -7.78 -15.38
CA LEU A 452 -15.59 -7.87 -14.05
C LEU A 452 -15.21 -6.66 -13.22
N ASN A 453 -16.16 -6.09 -12.49
CA ASN A 453 -15.93 -5.13 -11.42
C ASN A 453 -16.54 -5.71 -10.15
N VAL A 454 -15.69 -6.13 -9.23
CA VAL A 454 -16.08 -6.52 -7.87
C VAL A 454 -16.06 -5.26 -7.03
N THR A 455 -17.21 -4.86 -6.49
CA THR A 455 -17.33 -3.70 -5.60
C THR A 455 -17.84 -4.14 -4.25
N TRP A 456 -17.24 -3.67 -3.16
CA TRP A 456 -17.88 -3.77 -1.86
C TRP A 456 -17.74 -2.50 -1.04
N PHE A 457 -18.74 -2.29 -0.21
CA PHE A 457 -18.83 -1.18 0.71
C PHE A 457 -18.65 -1.70 2.14
N ALA A 458 -17.91 -0.95 2.93
CA ALA A 458 -17.78 -1.15 4.37
C ALA A 458 -17.97 0.20 5.06
N GLN A 459 -19.10 0.36 5.74
CA GLN A 459 -19.38 1.55 6.55
C GLN A 459 -19.31 1.19 8.03
N PRO A 460 -18.29 1.65 8.78
CA PRO A 460 -18.19 1.37 10.20
C PRO A 460 -19.36 2.01 10.97
N MET A 461 -19.89 1.26 11.94
CA MET A 461 -20.85 1.77 12.89
C MET A 461 -20.13 2.40 14.09
N ASP A 462 -20.75 3.41 14.70
CA ASP A 462 -20.34 3.87 16.02
C ASP A 462 -20.35 2.71 17.02
N LYS A 463 -19.35 2.64 17.90
CA LYS A 463 -19.16 1.51 18.81
C LYS A 463 -20.35 1.33 19.76
N ALA A 464 -20.90 2.42 20.30
CA ALA A 464 -22.05 2.35 21.20
C ALA A 464 -23.32 1.94 20.43
N ALA A 465 -23.51 2.49 19.22
CA ALA A 465 -24.61 2.11 18.34
C ALA A 465 -24.55 0.63 17.92
N ALA A 466 -23.36 0.12 17.60
CA ALA A 466 -23.14 -1.28 17.24
C ALA A 466 -23.51 -2.22 18.39
N VAL A 467 -23.02 -1.96 19.61
CA VAL A 467 -23.36 -2.77 20.80
C VAL A 467 -24.86 -2.71 21.09
N ALA A 468 -25.48 -1.54 20.99
CA ALA A 468 -26.92 -1.39 21.18
C ALA A 468 -27.73 -2.17 20.13
N PHE A 469 -27.33 -2.10 18.86
CA PHE A 469 -27.94 -2.83 17.75
C PHE A 469 -27.86 -4.34 17.98
N THR A 470 -26.69 -4.88 18.31
CA THR A 470 -26.50 -6.32 18.52
C THR A 470 -27.26 -6.82 19.75
N ARG A 471 -27.28 -6.06 20.85
CA ARG A 471 -28.10 -6.39 22.05
C ARG A 471 -29.59 -6.38 21.74
N GLN A 472 -30.05 -5.41 20.96
CA GLN A 472 -31.44 -5.39 20.51
C GLN A 472 -31.70 -6.65 19.68
N ARG A 473 -30.85 -6.99 18.70
CA ARG A 473 -31.02 -8.20 17.88
C ARG A 473 -31.08 -9.47 18.73
N LEU A 474 -30.21 -9.60 19.75
CA LEU A 474 -30.24 -10.73 20.69
C LEU A 474 -31.58 -10.83 21.43
N ALA A 475 -32.10 -9.71 21.95
CA ALA A 475 -33.40 -9.70 22.64
C ALA A 475 -34.57 -10.08 21.73
N TRP A 476 -34.49 -9.76 20.43
CA TRP A 476 -35.49 -10.21 19.44
C TRP A 476 -35.40 -11.72 19.19
N ILE A 477 -34.18 -12.29 19.09
CA ILE A 477 -33.97 -13.73 18.95
C ILE A 477 -34.46 -14.46 20.21
N ASP A 478 -34.16 -13.95 21.40
CA ASP A 478 -34.66 -14.53 22.67
C ASP A 478 -36.20 -14.53 22.72
N LYS A 479 -36.85 -13.47 22.23
CA LYS A 479 -38.31 -13.41 22.13
C LYS A 479 -38.86 -14.47 21.17
N GLU A 480 -38.23 -14.66 20.02
CA GLU A 480 -38.62 -15.66 19.02
C GLU A 480 -38.45 -17.09 19.55
N ILE A 481 -37.35 -17.35 20.27
CA ILE A 481 -37.12 -18.60 21.00
C ILE A 481 -38.26 -18.85 22.01
N ILE A 482 -38.64 -17.86 22.82
CA ILE A 482 -39.73 -17.98 23.80
C ILE A 482 -41.08 -18.27 23.10
N GLU A 483 -41.35 -17.63 21.97
CA GLU A 483 -42.58 -17.84 21.21
C GLU A 483 -42.65 -19.24 20.59
N GLU A 484 -41.53 -19.73 20.05
CA GLU A 484 -41.42 -21.09 19.52
C GLU A 484 -41.57 -22.14 20.63
N GLN A 485 -40.92 -21.94 21.78
CA GLN A 485 -41.10 -22.79 22.97
C GLN A 485 -42.54 -22.82 23.44
N ARG A 486 -43.21 -21.66 23.46
CA ARG A 486 -44.63 -21.57 23.83
C ARG A 486 -45.52 -22.31 22.84
N SER A 487 -45.22 -22.21 21.54
CA SER A 487 -45.91 -22.95 20.48
C SER A 487 -45.72 -24.46 20.62
N ALA A 488 -44.49 -24.91 20.90
CA ALA A 488 -44.15 -26.31 21.12
C ALA A 488 -44.97 -26.90 22.29
N VAL A 489 -45.02 -26.19 23.43
CA VAL A 489 -45.84 -26.58 24.59
C VAL A 489 -47.33 -26.67 24.23
N GLN A 490 -47.87 -25.70 23.49
CA GLN A 490 -49.27 -25.72 23.06
C GLN A 490 -49.60 -26.88 22.12
N LYS A 491 -48.63 -27.30 21.29
CA LYS A 491 -48.76 -28.41 20.34
C LYS A 491 -48.39 -29.77 20.95
N GLY A 492 -47.91 -29.81 22.20
CA GLY A 492 -47.50 -31.04 22.89
C GLY A 492 -46.13 -31.59 22.46
N TYR A 493 -45.30 -30.78 21.79
CA TYR A 493 -43.90 -31.10 21.50
C TYR A 493 -43.00 -30.73 22.69
N ASP A 494 -41.81 -31.34 22.76
CA ASP A 494 -40.80 -30.97 23.75
C ASP A 494 -40.28 -29.55 23.50
N PHE A 495 -40.40 -28.69 24.50
CA PHE A 495 -39.97 -27.29 24.48
C PHE A 495 -38.44 -27.13 24.39
N SER A 496 -37.67 -28.20 24.65
CA SER A 496 -36.22 -28.20 24.50
C SER A 496 -35.77 -28.28 23.04
N ILE A 497 -36.65 -28.73 22.14
CA ILE A 497 -36.38 -28.88 20.72
C ILE A 497 -36.60 -27.53 20.03
N LEU A 498 -35.53 -26.76 19.93
CA LEU A 498 -35.50 -25.51 19.18
C LEU A 498 -35.05 -25.74 17.73
N PRO A 499 -35.60 -24.98 16.75
CA PRO A 499 -35.03 -24.90 15.42
C PRO A 499 -33.53 -24.58 15.50
N GLN A 500 -32.73 -25.38 14.81
CA GLN A 500 -31.28 -25.27 14.87
C GLN A 500 -30.77 -23.91 14.38
N GLU A 501 -31.49 -23.28 13.44
CA GLU A 501 -31.24 -21.92 12.96
C GLU A 501 -31.32 -20.87 14.08
N LEU A 502 -32.31 -20.96 14.98
CA LEU A 502 -32.45 -20.02 16.10
C LEU A 502 -31.33 -20.20 17.11
N LYS A 503 -30.91 -21.45 17.36
CA LYS A 503 -29.79 -21.74 18.26
C LYS A 503 -28.48 -21.16 17.72
N TYR A 504 -28.15 -21.41 16.45
CA TYR A 504 -26.96 -20.87 15.83
C TYR A 504 -26.99 -19.34 15.74
N SER A 505 -28.14 -18.74 15.38
CA SER A 505 -28.25 -17.29 15.30
C SER A 505 -28.04 -16.61 16.66
N LYS A 506 -28.48 -17.25 17.75
CA LYS A 506 -28.21 -16.77 19.11
C LYS A 506 -26.72 -16.81 19.45
N GLU A 507 -26.08 -17.96 19.24
CA GLU A 507 -24.65 -18.16 19.50
C GLU A 507 -23.79 -17.17 18.70
N GLU A 508 -24.05 -17.02 17.40
CA GLU A 508 -23.37 -16.05 16.53
C GLU A 508 -23.57 -14.60 17.03
N THR A 509 -24.78 -14.25 17.49
CA THR A 509 -25.05 -12.90 18.01
C THR A 509 -24.30 -12.64 19.32
N GLU A 510 -24.21 -13.64 20.21
CA GLU A 510 -23.42 -13.56 21.45
C GLU A 510 -21.93 -13.41 21.16
N ASP A 511 -21.40 -14.15 20.17
CA ASP A 511 -20.02 -14.05 19.70
C ASP A 511 -19.72 -12.66 19.12
N VAL A 512 -20.64 -12.08 18.35
CA VAL A 512 -20.48 -10.70 17.86
C VAL A 512 -20.43 -9.71 19.02
N ILE A 513 -21.24 -9.88 20.07
CA ILE A 513 -21.16 -9.01 21.27
C ILE A 513 -19.78 -9.13 21.93
N ASP A 514 -19.29 -10.35 22.14
CA ASP A 514 -17.96 -10.60 22.71
C ASP A 514 -16.85 -9.96 21.85
N ASN A 515 -16.93 -10.11 20.53
CA ASN A 515 -15.97 -9.52 19.60
C ASN A 515 -15.94 -7.98 19.65
N LEU A 516 -17.11 -7.34 19.79
CA LEU A 516 -17.23 -5.89 19.89
C LEU A 516 -16.76 -5.33 21.26
N GLN A 517 -17.00 -6.08 22.34
CA GLN A 517 -16.68 -5.64 23.70
C GLN A 517 -15.25 -5.97 24.12
N ASN A 518 -14.82 -7.21 23.88
CA ASN A 518 -13.59 -7.77 24.42
C ASN A 518 -12.46 -7.87 23.39
N LYS A 519 -12.78 -8.04 22.09
CA LYS A 519 -11.78 -8.25 21.02
C LYS A 519 -11.52 -7.02 20.14
N ASN A 520 -12.02 -5.85 20.54
CA ASN A 520 -11.87 -4.56 19.85
C ASN A 520 -12.23 -4.58 18.36
N GLN A 521 -13.14 -5.45 17.93
CA GLN A 521 -13.65 -5.43 16.56
C GLN A 521 -14.69 -4.33 16.40
N ARG A 522 -14.88 -3.88 15.16
CA ARG A 522 -15.96 -2.97 14.76
C ARG A 522 -17.02 -3.72 13.98
N LEU A 523 -18.24 -3.18 14.00
CA LEU A 523 -19.34 -3.65 13.16
C LEU A 523 -19.47 -2.73 11.95
N TYR A 524 -19.59 -3.32 10.77
CA TYR A 524 -19.72 -2.63 9.50
C TYR A 524 -21.05 -2.95 8.85
N VAL A 525 -21.66 -1.95 8.23
CA VAL A 525 -22.70 -2.15 7.22
C VAL A 525 -22.02 -2.50 5.91
N PHE A 526 -22.15 -3.75 5.49
CA PHE A 526 -21.50 -4.33 4.34
C PHE A 526 -22.46 -4.53 3.16
N THR A 527 -22.03 -4.16 1.96
CA THR A 527 -22.72 -4.46 0.69
C THR A 527 -21.71 -4.89 -0.35
N GLY A 528 -21.91 -6.06 -0.98
CA GLY A 528 -21.06 -6.53 -2.09
C GLY A 528 -21.83 -6.61 -3.41
N LEU A 529 -21.19 -6.21 -4.50
CA LEU A 529 -21.74 -6.14 -5.85
C LEU A 529 -20.75 -6.70 -6.87
N PHE A 530 -21.28 -7.32 -7.91
CA PHE A 530 -20.52 -7.70 -9.09
C PHE A 530 -21.12 -7.04 -10.31
N TYR A 531 -20.31 -6.41 -11.14
CA TYR A 531 -20.72 -5.87 -12.42
C TYR A 531 -19.93 -6.52 -13.56
N THR A 532 -20.63 -6.94 -14.60
CA THR A 532 -20.01 -7.51 -15.80
C THR A 532 -20.74 -7.00 -17.05
N TYR A 533 -20.10 -7.10 -18.20
CA TYR A 533 -20.64 -6.60 -19.46
C TYR A 533 -20.20 -7.44 -20.66
N ALA A 534 -21.06 -7.52 -21.69
CA ALA A 534 -20.78 -8.26 -22.91
C ALA A 534 -21.46 -7.65 -24.15
N PRO A 535 -20.93 -7.90 -25.36
CA PRO A 535 -21.57 -7.45 -26.61
C PRO A 535 -22.95 -8.08 -26.89
N THR A 536 -23.25 -9.25 -26.32
CA THR A 536 -24.52 -9.96 -26.55
C THR A 536 -25.10 -10.48 -25.25
N LYS A 537 -26.44 -10.55 -25.16
CA LYS A 537 -27.15 -11.09 -23.99
C LYS A 537 -26.72 -12.53 -23.65
N LYS A 538 -26.55 -13.39 -24.65
CA LYS A 538 -26.10 -14.77 -24.45
C LYS A 538 -24.70 -14.83 -23.79
N GLN A 539 -23.79 -13.96 -24.21
CA GLN A 539 -22.46 -13.89 -23.59
C GLN A 539 -22.55 -13.34 -22.16
N LEU A 540 -23.39 -12.32 -21.93
CA LEU A 540 -23.64 -11.79 -20.59
C LEU A 540 -24.16 -12.88 -19.65
N ASP A 541 -25.12 -13.69 -20.09
CA ASP A 541 -25.70 -14.77 -19.30
C ASP A 541 -24.68 -15.83 -18.93
N ASN A 542 -23.81 -16.20 -19.87
CA ASN A 542 -22.71 -17.12 -19.60
C ASN A 542 -21.74 -16.55 -18.55
N GLN A 543 -21.38 -15.27 -18.67
CA GLN A 543 -20.50 -14.59 -17.70
C GLN A 543 -21.13 -14.54 -16.30
N VAL A 544 -22.42 -14.22 -16.22
CA VAL A 544 -23.18 -14.18 -14.95
C VAL A 544 -23.25 -15.56 -14.30
N LEU A 545 -23.49 -16.62 -15.09
CA LEU A 545 -23.47 -18.00 -14.59
C LEU A 545 -22.08 -18.39 -14.07
N SER A 546 -21.00 -17.99 -14.76
CA SER A 546 -19.63 -18.20 -14.27
C SER A 546 -19.37 -17.49 -12.94
N ILE A 547 -19.80 -16.24 -12.79
CA ILE A 547 -19.68 -15.47 -11.54
C ILE A 547 -20.44 -16.17 -10.41
N ILE A 548 -21.71 -16.55 -10.64
CA ILE A 548 -22.53 -17.24 -9.64
C ILE A 548 -21.90 -18.59 -9.26
N SER A 549 -21.36 -19.34 -10.22
CA SER A 549 -20.72 -20.63 -9.96
C SER A 549 -19.45 -20.46 -9.10
N ALA A 550 -18.57 -19.52 -9.44
CA ALA A 550 -17.34 -19.25 -8.70
C ALA A 550 -17.66 -18.73 -7.28
N ALA A 551 -18.63 -17.83 -7.16
CA ALA A 551 -19.08 -17.32 -5.86
C ALA A 551 -19.65 -18.44 -4.98
N ARG A 552 -20.47 -19.34 -5.54
CA ARG A 552 -21.06 -20.46 -4.81
C ARG A 552 -20.02 -21.46 -4.31
N GLN A 553 -18.96 -21.70 -5.08
CA GLN A 553 -17.82 -22.54 -4.66
C GLN A 553 -17.11 -21.96 -3.42
N ASN A 554 -17.13 -20.63 -3.29
CA ASN A 554 -16.54 -19.87 -2.19
C ASN A 554 -17.56 -19.48 -1.10
N SER A 555 -18.67 -20.21 -0.99
CA SER A 555 -19.72 -19.96 0.01
C SER A 555 -20.36 -18.56 -0.08
N ILE A 556 -20.32 -17.90 -1.23
CA ILE A 556 -20.96 -16.59 -1.48
C ILE A 556 -22.25 -16.82 -2.29
N GLU A 557 -23.39 -16.46 -1.71
CA GLU A 557 -24.68 -16.46 -2.41
C GLU A 557 -24.86 -15.15 -3.17
N VAL A 558 -24.83 -15.24 -4.50
CA VAL A 558 -25.00 -14.10 -5.41
C VAL A 558 -26.34 -14.18 -6.12
N SER A 559 -26.96 -13.03 -6.33
CA SER A 559 -28.23 -12.94 -7.06
C SER A 559 -28.30 -11.73 -7.97
N THR A 560 -29.20 -11.81 -8.96
CA THR A 560 -29.54 -10.70 -9.84
C THR A 560 -30.20 -9.56 -9.04
N TYR A 561 -29.82 -8.30 -9.35
CA TYR A 561 -30.44 -7.13 -8.71
C TYR A 561 -31.63 -6.60 -9.54
N GLU A 562 -32.63 -7.45 -9.69
CA GLU A 562 -33.80 -7.21 -10.56
C GLU A 562 -34.55 -5.93 -10.20
N TYR A 563 -34.97 -5.18 -11.22
CA TYR A 563 -35.61 -3.86 -11.12
C TYR A 563 -34.79 -2.77 -10.40
N ARG A 564 -33.57 -3.10 -9.96
CA ARG A 564 -32.66 -2.22 -9.21
C ARG A 564 -31.29 -2.09 -9.87
N GLN A 565 -31.17 -2.52 -11.13
CA GLN A 565 -29.97 -2.37 -11.97
C GLN A 565 -29.47 -0.91 -12.04
N ARG A 566 -30.40 0.06 -12.04
CA ARG A 566 -30.07 1.48 -12.05
C ARG A 566 -29.30 1.92 -10.80
N GLN A 567 -29.74 1.50 -9.63
CA GLN A 567 -29.06 1.78 -8.36
C GLN A 567 -27.74 1.01 -8.29
N GLY A 568 -27.77 -0.28 -8.63
CA GLY A 568 -26.58 -1.11 -8.65
C GLY A 568 -25.48 -0.54 -9.54
N PHE A 569 -25.83 -0.06 -10.74
CA PHE A 569 -24.85 0.47 -11.70
C PHE A 569 -24.20 1.77 -11.23
N ASN A 570 -24.94 2.63 -10.53
CA ASN A 570 -24.33 3.82 -9.91
C ASN A 570 -23.45 3.45 -8.70
N SER A 571 -23.83 2.43 -7.91
CA SER A 571 -23.05 1.97 -6.77
C SER A 571 -21.72 1.32 -7.16
N ILE A 572 -21.59 0.70 -8.33
CA ILE A 572 -20.29 0.13 -8.75
C ILE A 572 -19.29 1.18 -9.22
N LEU A 573 -19.73 2.42 -9.43
CA LEU A 573 -18.83 3.53 -9.79
C LEU A 573 -18.02 3.93 -8.55
N PRO A 574 -16.70 4.14 -8.66
CA PRO A 574 -15.80 4.54 -7.56
C PRO A 574 -16.03 5.98 -7.14
N LEU A 575 -17.20 6.23 -6.54
CA LEU A 575 -17.68 7.53 -6.07
C LEU A 575 -17.76 7.58 -4.55
N GLY A 576 -17.69 6.44 -3.84
CA GLY A 576 -17.77 6.38 -2.38
C GLY A 576 -19.19 6.59 -1.87
N HIS A 577 -20.19 6.08 -2.60
CA HIS A 577 -21.60 6.15 -2.22
C HIS A 577 -22.38 4.92 -2.66
N ASN A 578 -23.07 4.30 -1.71
CA ASN A 578 -23.86 3.09 -1.94
C ASN A 578 -25.34 3.44 -2.13
N HIS A 579 -25.87 3.21 -3.33
CA HIS A 579 -27.29 3.38 -3.65
C HIS A 579 -28.12 2.10 -3.44
N CYS A 580 -27.50 1.00 -3.02
CA CYS A 580 -28.16 -0.26 -2.77
C CYS A 580 -28.72 -0.32 -1.35
N GLU A 581 -29.94 -0.83 -1.21
CA GLU A 581 -30.59 -0.99 0.10
C GLU A 581 -30.20 -2.32 0.78
N ILE A 582 -29.68 -3.28 0.01
CA ILE A 582 -29.27 -4.59 0.54
C ILE A 582 -27.93 -4.42 1.23
N SER A 583 -27.92 -4.67 2.53
CA SER A 583 -26.73 -4.68 3.36
C SER A 583 -26.83 -5.75 4.43
N ARG A 584 -25.68 -6.15 4.98
CA ARG A 584 -25.59 -7.01 6.14
C ARG A 584 -24.62 -6.41 7.15
N MET A 585 -24.73 -6.85 8.39
CA MET A 585 -23.72 -6.53 9.39
C MET A 585 -22.56 -7.50 9.24
N SER A 586 -21.34 -6.98 9.30
CA SER A 586 -20.11 -7.77 9.29
C SER A 586 -19.07 -7.20 10.24
N THR A 587 -18.29 -8.08 10.86
CA THR A 587 -17.19 -7.67 11.74
C THR A 587 -15.96 -7.22 10.96
N THR A 588 -14.99 -6.55 11.62
CA THR A 588 -13.70 -6.20 10.99
C THR A 588 -13.03 -7.40 10.34
N ALA A 589 -13.07 -8.57 11.00
CA ALA A 589 -12.45 -9.80 10.48
C ALA A 589 -13.16 -10.31 9.22
N GLU A 590 -14.50 -10.34 9.22
CA GLU A 590 -15.29 -10.74 8.05
C GLU A 590 -15.11 -9.82 6.86
N VAL A 591 -15.00 -8.51 7.05
CA VAL A 591 -14.74 -7.59 5.94
C VAL A 591 -13.30 -7.72 5.44
N SER A 592 -12.35 -8.03 6.33
CA SER A 592 -10.93 -8.19 5.98
C SER A 592 -10.61 -9.51 5.28
N ILE A 593 -11.46 -10.54 5.41
CA ILE A 593 -11.29 -11.82 4.70
C ILE A 593 -11.47 -11.65 3.18
N LEU A 594 -12.15 -10.58 2.76
CA LEU A 594 -12.30 -10.19 1.35
C LEU A 594 -11.01 -9.55 0.85
N MET A 595 -9.95 -10.37 0.81
CA MET A 595 -8.60 -9.96 0.45
C MET A 595 -8.59 -9.46 -1.01
N PRO A 596 -8.17 -8.21 -1.26
CA PRO A 596 -8.12 -7.70 -2.63
C PRO A 596 -6.91 -8.23 -3.40
N PHE A 597 -5.88 -8.71 -2.69
CA PHE A 597 -4.64 -9.17 -3.28
C PHE A 597 -4.72 -10.62 -3.71
N ALA A 598 -4.25 -10.91 -4.91
CA ALA A 598 -4.18 -12.25 -5.42
C ALA A 598 -2.79 -12.59 -5.91
N THR A 599 -2.44 -12.09 -7.09
CA THR A 599 -1.19 -12.40 -7.78
C THR A 599 -0.73 -11.16 -8.53
N MET A 600 0.47 -10.67 -8.19
CA MET A 600 1.08 -9.56 -8.90
C MET A 600 1.48 -9.97 -10.32
N GLU A 601 1.05 -9.18 -11.30
CA GLU A 601 1.47 -9.33 -12.70
C GLU A 601 2.60 -8.35 -13.02
N LEU A 602 3.64 -8.85 -13.69
CA LEU A 602 4.79 -8.07 -14.13
C LEU A 602 4.73 -7.91 -15.65
N ASP A 603 4.41 -6.71 -16.14
CA ASP A 603 4.44 -6.34 -17.57
C ASP A 603 5.14 -4.98 -17.72
N ASP A 604 6.44 -4.94 -17.40
CA ASP A 604 7.23 -3.72 -17.48
C ASP A 604 7.42 -3.27 -18.94
N LYS A 605 7.19 -1.98 -19.18
CA LYS A 605 7.41 -1.39 -20.51
C LYS A 605 8.89 -1.51 -20.90
N GLY A 606 9.14 -2.09 -22.07
CA GLY A 606 10.50 -2.35 -22.58
C GLY A 606 11.25 -3.43 -21.80
N GLY A 607 10.54 -4.22 -20.97
CA GLY A 607 11.12 -5.34 -20.24
C GLY A 607 11.40 -6.56 -21.13
N ASN A 608 12.30 -7.41 -20.66
CA ASN A 608 12.57 -8.71 -21.27
C ASN A 608 11.55 -9.74 -20.80
N TYR A 609 11.30 -10.76 -21.63
CA TYR A 609 10.44 -11.89 -21.27
C TYR A 609 11.17 -12.84 -20.30
N TYR A 610 10.56 -13.11 -19.14
CA TYR A 610 11.11 -14.02 -18.11
C TYR A 610 10.33 -15.32 -17.95
N GLY A 611 9.14 -15.44 -18.54
CA GLY A 611 8.34 -16.65 -18.45
C GLY A 611 6.84 -16.38 -18.31
N GLN A 612 6.13 -17.35 -17.76
CA GLN A 612 4.71 -17.24 -17.46
C GLN A 612 4.47 -17.31 -15.97
N ASN A 613 3.51 -16.52 -15.51
CA ASN A 613 2.99 -16.64 -14.17
C ASN A 613 2.29 -17.99 -14.03
N LYS A 614 2.65 -18.76 -12.99
CA LYS A 614 2.10 -20.11 -12.78
C LYS A 614 0.60 -20.11 -12.47
N HIS A 615 0.09 -19.04 -11.87
CA HIS A 615 -1.31 -18.95 -11.44
C HIS A 615 -2.19 -18.42 -12.57
N SER A 616 -1.83 -17.26 -13.15
CA SER A 616 -2.64 -16.62 -14.20
C SER A 616 -2.32 -17.07 -15.62
N SER A 617 -1.18 -17.75 -15.82
CA SER A 617 -0.61 -18.05 -17.15
C SER A 617 -0.29 -16.82 -18.01
N ASN A 618 -0.25 -15.63 -17.41
CA ASN A 618 0.13 -14.39 -18.09
C ASN A 618 1.63 -14.32 -18.33
N LEU A 619 2.03 -13.61 -19.39
CA LEU A 619 3.44 -13.40 -19.70
C LEU A 619 4.07 -12.44 -18.69
N ILE A 620 5.27 -12.77 -18.22
CA ILE A 620 6.08 -11.95 -17.32
C ILE A 620 7.09 -11.17 -18.14
N PHE A 621 6.96 -9.84 -18.16
CA PHE A 621 7.97 -8.92 -18.67
C PHE A 621 8.55 -8.08 -17.52
N CYS A 622 9.86 -8.08 -17.40
CA CYS A 622 10.56 -7.32 -16.35
C CYS A 622 11.67 -6.47 -16.96
N ASN A 623 11.76 -5.21 -16.53
CA ASN A 623 12.83 -4.30 -16.91
C ASN A 623 13.69 -4.00 -15.69
N ARG A 624 14.80 -4.74 -15.55
CA ARG A 624 15.73 -4.58 -14.41
C ARG A 624 16.31 -3.16 -14.29
N LYS A 625 16.33 -2.37 -15.36
CA LYS A 625 16.79 -0.97 -15.34
C LYS A 625 15.86 -0.04 -14.54
N LEU A 626 14.64 -0.47 -14.22
CA LEU A 626 13.70 0.27 -13.36
C LEU A 626 13.92 -0.02 -11.87
N LEU A 627 14.73 -1.01 -11.52
CA LEU A 627 15.04 -1.37 -10.14
C LEU A 627 16.14 -0.45 -9.58
N ALA A 628 16.10 -0.20 -8.28
CA ALA A 628 17.17 0.53 -7.59
C ALA A 628 18.55 -0.15 -7.76
N SER A 629 18.56 -1.49 -7.89
CA SER A 629 19.72 -2.27 -8.29
C SER A 629 19.32 -3.24 -9.41
N PRO A 630 19.91 -3.15 -10.61
CA PRO A 630 19.53 -3.98 -11.77
C PRO A 630 20.13 -5.40 -11.73
N MET A 631 20.75 -5.81 -10.62
CA MET A 631 21.41 -7.10 -10.48
C MET A 631 20.41 -8.26 -10.47
N GLY A 632 20.81 -9.40 -11.04
CA GLY A 632 19.98 -10.61 -11.10
C GLY A 632 20.80 -11.86 -10.75
N PHE A 633 20.17 -12.80 -10.07
CA PHE A 633 20.76 -14.08 -9.68
C PHE A 633 19.94 -15.23 -10.26
N VAL A 634 20.59 -16.17 -10.95
CA VAL A 634 19.95 -17.37 -11.50
C VAL A 634 20.50 -18.60 -10.78
N CYS A 635 19.71 -19.13 -9.85
CA CYS A 635 20.08 -20.28 -9.01
C CYS A 635 19.29 -21.53 -9.41
N GLY A 636 19.92 -22.70 -9.33
CA GLY A 636 19.26 -23.97 -9.65
C GLY A 636 20.22 -25.15 -9.74
N LYS A 637 19.72 -26.37 -9.55
CA LYS A 637 20.52 -27.60 -9.69
C LYS A 637 20.90 -27.85 -11.16
N THR A 638 21.89 -28.68 -11.44
CA THR A 638 22.19 -29.10 -12.82
C THR A 638 20.95 -29.74 -13.45
N GLY A 639 20.65 -29.41 -14.70
CA GLY A 639 19.43 -29.87 -15.39
C GLY A 639 18.15 -29.08 -15.09
N SER A 640 18.17 -28.10 -14.18
CA SER A 640 16.97 -27.28 -13.86
C SER A 640 16.64 -26.20 -14.90
N GLY A 641 17.44 -26.05 -15.96
CA GLY A 641 17.21 -25.05 -17.01
C GLY A 641 17.95 -23.72 -16.85
N LYS A 642 18.89 -23.59 -15.89
CA LYS A 642 19.68 -22.35 -15.69
C LYS A 642 20.26 -21.75 -16.99
N GLY A 643 21.03 -22.54 -17.73
CA GLY A 643 21.65 -22.08 -18.98
C GLY A 643 20.63 -21.69 -20.04
N MET A 644 19.47 -22.36 -20.07
CA MET A 644 18.37 -21.99 -20.97
C MET A 644 17.72 -20.66 -20.58
N ALA A 645 17.51 -20.41 -19.29
CA ALA A 645 16.98 -19.15 -18.78
C ALA A 645 17.90 -17.98 -19.15
N VAL A 646 19.21 -18.12 -18.89
CA VAL A 646 20.21 -17.10 -19.20
C VAL A 646 20.31 -16.84 -20.71
N LYS A 647 20.30 -17.88 -21.55
CA LYS A 647 20.28 -17.73 -23.02
C LYS A 647 19.03 -17.03 -23.54
N THR A 648 17.88 -17.34 -22.95
CA THR A 648 16.60 -16.66 -23.27
C THR A 648 16.67 -15.18 -22.92
N GLU A 649 17.22 -14.84 -21.74
CA GLU A 649 17.38 -13.45 -21.31
C GLU A 649 18.37 -12.66 -22.20
N MET A 650 19.51 -13.26 -22.54
CA MET A 650 20.48 -12.67 -23.48
C MET A 650 19.82 -12.42 -24.84
N THR A 651 19.09 -13.41 -25.37
CA THR A 651 18.35 -13.26 -26.63
C THR A 651 17.33 -12.13 -26.52
N GLY A 652 16.51 -12.09 -25.47
CA GLY A 652 15.53 -11.03 -25.26
C GLY A 652 16.17 -9.64 -25.20
N THR A 653 17.35 -9.53 -24.59
CA THR A 653 18.12 -8.29 -24.52
C THR A 653 18.60 -7.84 -25.90
N ILE A 654 19.21 -8.75 -26.68
CA ILE A 654 19.66 -8.47 -28.07
C ILE A 654 18.49 -7.98 -28.92
N LEU A 655 17.31 -8.61 -28.79
CA LEU A 655 16.16 -8.30 -29.63
C LEU A 655 15.42 -7.01 -29.21
N SER A 656 15.35 -6.72 -27.90
CA SER A 656 14.62 -5.56 -27.35
C SER A 656 15.47 -4.30 -27.24
N ASN A 657 16.74 -4.48 -26.87
CA ASN A 657 17.67 -3.41 -26.52
C ASN A 657 18.96 -3.57 -27.33
N PRO A 658 18.96 -3.29 -28.64
CA PRO A 658 20.12 -3.53 -29.52
C PRO A 658 21.34 -2.65 -29.21
N THR A 659 21.21 -1.70 -28.29
CA THR A 659 22.31 -0.85 -27.81
C THR A 659 22.99 -1.41 -26.55
N ASP A 660 22.41 -2.44 -25.93
CA ASP A 660 22.99 -3.07 -24.75
C ASP A 660 24.11 -4.04 -25.15
N GLU A 661 25.25 -3.96 -24.48
CA GLU A 661 26.38 -4.86 -24.67
C GLU A 661 26.33 -6.03 -23.69
N ILE A 662 26.62 -7.25 -24.17
CA ILE A 662 26.58 -8.48 -23.36
C ILE A 662 27.99 -9.05 -23.24
N TYR A 663 28.49 -9.09 -22.01
CA TYR A 663 29.76 -9.74 -21.66
C TYR A 663 29.50 -11.05 -20.92
N ILE A 664 30.19 -12.11 -21.32
CA ILE A 664 30.01 -13.45 -20.77
C ILE A 664 31.37 -14.00 -20.35
N ILE A 665 31.49 -14.36 -19.06
CA ILE A 665 32.61 -15.14 -18.55
C ILE A 665 32.14 -16.59 -18.46
N ASP A 666 32.56 -17.41 -19.40
CA ASP A 666 32.06 -18.78 -19.56
C ASP A 666 33.19 -19.81 -19.43
N ARG A 667 33.26 -20.45 -18.27
CA ARG A 667 34.24 -21.53 -18.03
C ARG A 667 33.90 -22.82 -18.78
N ALA A 668 32.62 -23.08 -19.06
CA ALA A 668 32.14 -24.36 -19.58
C ALA A 668 31.92 -24.36 -21.10
N GLY A 669 31.97 -23.19 -21.74
CA GLY A 669 31.72 -23.03 -23.18
C GLY A 669 30.25 -23.22 -23.56
N GLU A 670 29.32 -23.08 -22.61
CA GLU A 670 27.89 -23.23 -22.84
C GLU A 670 27.28 -22.12 -23.71
N TYR A 671 27.87 -20.93 -23.75
CA TYR A 671 27.34 -19.74 -24.42
C TYR A 671 28.00 -19.44 -25.77
N THR A 672 29.09 -20.11 -26.16
CA THR A 672 29.79 -19.86 -27.43
C THR A 672 28.85 -19.90 -28.64
N GLY A 673 27.89 -20.81 -28.65
CA GLY A 673 26.90 -20.90 -29.74
C GLY A 673 25.98 -19.68 -29.87
N ILE A 674 25.62 -19.02 -28.77
CA ILE A 674 24.80 -17.81 -28.81
C ILE A 674 25.60 -16.62 -29.34
N SER A 675 26.87 -16.52 -28.91
CA SER A 675 27.81 -15.50 -29.38
C SER A 675 27.97 -15.57 -30.89
N SER A 676 28.35 -16.75 -31.43
CA SER A 676 28.54 -16.94 -32.87
C SER A 676 27.27 -16.71 -33.69
N ARG A 677 26.09 -17.09 -33.17
CA ARG A 677 24.81 -16.92 -33.88
C ARG A 677 24.46 -15.45 -34.11
N TYR A 678 24.73 -14.59 -33.13
CA TYR A 678 24.39 -13.17 -33.18
C TYR A 678 25.56 -12.26 -33.60
N GLY A 679 26.69 -12.84 -34.01
CA GLY A 679 27.85 -12.08 -34.50
C GLY A 679 28.74 -11.51 -33.39
N GLY A 680 28.67 -12.09 -32.18
CA GLY A 680 29.57 -11.77 -31.09
C GLY A 680 30.99 -12.33 -31.30
N VAL A 681 31.92 -11.84 -30.49
CA VAL A 681 33.32 -12.29 -30.49
C VAL A 681 33.56 -13.15 -29.26
N THR A 682 34.19 -14.31 -29.46
CA THR A 682 34.55 -15.23 -28.36
C THR A 682 36.06 -15.30 -28.24
N TYR A 683 36.57 -14.97 -27.06
CA TYR A 683 37.99 -15.05 -26.71
C TYR A 683 38.22 -16.32 -25.88
N ASN A 684 39.08 -17.22 -26.36
CA ASN A 684 39.41 -18.44 -25.64
C ASN A 684 40.66 -18.22 -24.80
N PHE A 685 40.52 -18.16 -23.47
CA PHE A 685 41.65 -18.07 -22.54
C PHE A 685 42.04 -19.48 -22.08
N ALA A 686 42.97 -20.10 -22.79
CA ALA A 686 43.54 -21.40 -22.46
C ALA A 686 45.07 -21.35 -22.48
N VAL A 687 45.71 -22.31 -21.80
CA VAL A 687 47.19 -22.38 -21.69
C VAL A 687 47.86 -22.52 -23.06
N ASP A 688 47.17 -23.12 -24.02
CA ASP A 688 47.58 -23.35 -25.40
C ASP A 688 46.95 -22.35 -26.40
N SER A 689 46.27 -21.31 -25.91
CA SER A 689 45.69 -20.27 -26.77
C SER A 689 46.65 -19.11 -26.99
N ASP A 690 46.57 -18.48 -28.16
CA ASP A 690 47.27 -17.23 -28.48
C ASP A 690 46.58 -15.98 -27.89
N THR A 691 45.60 -16.17 -27.00
CA THR A 691 44.82 -15.09 -26.40
C THR A 691 45.31 -14.79 -25.00
N TYR A 692 45.72 -13.55 -24.75
CA TYR A 692 46.25 -13.11 -23.47
C TYR A 692 45.45 -11.92 -22.94
N LEU A 693 45.17 -11.92 -21.64
CA LEU A 693 44.62 -10.77 -20.92
C LEU A 693 45.69 -10.26 -19.95
N ASN A 694 46.19 -9.04 -20.18
CA ASN A 694 47.13 -8.41 -19.27
C ASN A 694 46.40 -7.40 -18.35
N PRO A 695 46.13 -7.74 -17.08
CA PRO A 695 45.48 -6.81 -16.16
C PRO A 695 46.33 -5.57 -15.82
N PHE A 696 47.65 -5.63 -16.06
CA PHE A 696 48.59 -4.51 -15.89
C PHE A 696 48.79 -3.68 -17.16
N ASP A 697 48.00 -3.92 -18.21
CA ASP A 697 48.08 -3.11 -19.43
C ASP A 697 47.80 -1.63 -19.14
N THR A 698 48.62 -0.74 -19.69
CA THR A 698 48.60 0.70 -19.39
C THR A 698 47.85 1.54 -20.42
N VAL A 699 47.30 0.93 -21.48
CA VAL A 699 46.57 1.64 -22.55
C VAL A 699 45.45 2.53 -22.01
N SER A 700 44.69 2.06 -21.02
CA SER A 700 43.58 2.84 -20.43
C SER A 700 44.01 4.06 -19.60
N VAL A 701 45.31 4.19 -19.31
CA VAL A 701 45.91 5.25 -18.48
C VAL A 701 47.08 5.93 -19.19
N GLU A 702 47.18 5.77 -20.51
CA GLU A 702 48.32 6.26 -21.30
C GLU A 702 48.56 7.78 -21.17
N SER A 703 47.52 8.54 -20.83
CA SER A 703 47.59 9.97 -20.55
C SER A 703 48.33 10.35 -19.26
N LEU A 704 48.56 9.39 -18.35
CA LEU A 704 49.30 9.61 -17.10
C LEU A 704 50.81 9.43 -17.31
N SER A 705 51.62 10.00 -16.41
CA SER A 705 53.06 9.71 -16.39
C SER A 705 53.34 8.22 -16.12
N PRO A 706 54.44 7.65 -16.63
CA PRO A 706 54.75 6.22 -16.48
C PRO A 706 54.63 5.67 -15.05
N ASP A 707 55.13 6.42 -14.07
CA ASP A 707 55.07 6.03 -12.65
C ASP A 707 53.64 5.99 -12.13
N ALA A 708 52.79 6.92 -12.57
CA ALA A 708 51.38 6.99 -12.20
C ALA A 708 50.54 5.91 -12.89
N GLN A 709 50.88 5.51 -14.13
CA GLN A 709 50.25 4.39 -14.82
C GLN A 709 50.43 3.08 -14.02
N LEU A 710 51.68 2.81 -13.61
CA LEU A 710 52.04 1.65 -12.79
C LEU A 710 51.35 1.69 -11.43
N ALA A 711 51.43 2.83 -10.72
CA ALA A 711 50.81 2.99 -9.42
C ALA A 711 49.28 2.75 -9.47
N PHE A 712 48.59 3.32 -10.47
CA PHE A 712 47.15 3.14 -10.64
C PHE A 712 46.78 1.68 -10.90
N LYS A 713 47.52 0.98 -11.76
CA LYS A 713 47.24 -0.43 -12.08
C LYS A 713 47.53 -1.36 -10.90
N ILE A 714 48.61 -1.11 -10.16
CA ILE A 714 48.93 -1.85 -8.93
C ILE A 714 47.83 -1.63 -7.89
N ASP A 715 47.41 -0.40 -7.66
CA ASP A 715 46.36 -0.06 -6.68
C ASP A 715 45.00 -0.68 -7.07
N ALA A 716 44.62 -0.61 -8.35
CA ALA A 716 43.40 -1.25 -8.85
C ALA A 716 43.40 -2.77 -8.63
N MET A 717 44.53 -3.45 -8.83
CA MET A 717 44.66 -4.89 -8.57
C MET A 717 44.61 -5.22 -7.08
N LEU A 718 45.27 -4.41 -6.24
CA LEU A 718 45.23 -4.58 -4.78
C LEU A 718 43.83 -4.35 -4.22
N ALA A 719 43.13 -3.33 -4.70
CA ALA A 719 41.75 -3.05 -4.32
C ALA A 719 40.79 -4.19 -4.71
N GLN A 720 40.96 -4.78 -5.90
CA GLN A 720 40.17 -5.95 -6.31
C GLN A 720 40.52 -7.24 -5.56
N ALA A 721 41.76 -7.41 -5.11
CA ALA A 721 42.17 -8.55 -4.31
C ALA A 721 41.73 -8.45 -2.84
N GLY A 722 41.47 -7.23 -2.35
CA GLY A 722 41.02 -6.96 -0.98
C GLY A 722 39.49 -6.88 -0.81
N ALA A 723 38.74 -6.72 -1.90
CA ALA A 723 37.27 -6.78 -1.95
C ALA A 723 36.78 -8.21 -2.17
#